data_AF-T2I7F2-F1
#
_entry.id   AF-T2I7F2-F1
#
_cell.length_a   1.000
_cell.length_b   1.000
_cell.length_c   1.000
_cell.angle_alpha   90.00
_cell.angle_beta   90.00
_cell.angle_gamma   90.00
#
_symmetry.space_group_name_H-M   'P 1'
#
loop_
_entity.id
_entity.type
_entity.pdbx_description
1 polymer ?
#
loop_
_entity_poly.entity_id
_entity_poly.type
_entity_poly.pdbx_seq_one_letter_code
_entity_poly.pdbx_strand_id
1 'polypeptide(L)'
;MLKPLALVTHIGLILTLTSGIDYYFSEISLNMWSFILLGFMLVEILVSLLHFQEQSLLRLLSKNSWEFGLGFATLSYILLWFNLSFDSVFWGLTWLIVPSLLTAIATWYLPRRKLASELSLIAICLLQALTIHFPETQLLGLVFGTVLMIINTQYLRHLYSVIITLGLGITSIFFYLLVLNLSPSLWVLSGVIITLLLWFIRHVLSDNISDLASTYAQTFDVYAYIVSLVTLTRLIDVSLVYTSATNTLISSIVLMGTVTYRSWQPHISNNRIPLLYSILILAIVPIPALSLPLWGWIELAIATILMVVQTQIFKQVDVAFISICFFLEFLVVVLEDNGLKYVEHFWIYWLLLATIITILVWIIYHALNYFQIHSIDYYKKALNLWGLTLSTLTVTTISICRLATDYLLNNDLFLLITINLIMLGIAYRSWQKPRPNSLLWFSISTLLILQLSNPNLLIPRNITPVIGIILLLINSYLLPHFSTAFITIGMAIFSNSLIVLTVTEFFELPTIPIWIITESLSLILLWLIWTYLKQKTQALAIIYTKVVDTWGLILSGVLLVPIFINRLTANSFINNDLFLFITINSLMIATAYRSWQKPKQEKILWSSSIVILVLQLLDPNLLNIKIITPITGTVLLFTNSYFLPNYITVFMTIGMAIFCRSLIVLKAIKILNLPTIPVWILTESLTLILFWLIWSYLKQKTQVLATIYAKVFDIYGIILSGFILASLTLYSIAIFWGYTSSSFLVIITIIILLLGLLYRTIKQPNNLIFYTFGWSLELLTINITTQFSESLLLLAIVNIILGLLLQLIGRWWQRRTGERQFLRSLHILPLLYGGLGTALRYDSFNSFTGFTFLGFGLIIIGFFANKEV
;
A
#
# COMPACT_ATOMS: atom_id res chain seq x y z
N MET A 1 9.80 32.88 -55.97
CA MET A 1 9.88 34.28 -55.47
C MET A 1 8.53 34.99 -55.31
N LEU A 2 7.50 34.82 -56.16
CA LEU A 2 6.26 35.63 -56.03
C LEU A 2 5.48 35.50 -54.70
N LYS A 3 5.49 34.34 -54.02
CA LYS A 3 4.70 34.12 -52.79
C LYS A 3 4.97 35.13 -51.64
N PRO A 4 6.22 35.33 -51.17
CA PRO A 4 6.49 36.32 -50.13
C PRO A 4 6.19 37.76 -50.56
N LEU A 5 6.44 38.11 -51.84
CA LEU A 5 6.13 39.46 -52.34
C LEU A 5 4.63 39.74 -52.28
N ALA A 6 3.79 38.79 -52.72
CA ALA A 6 2.34 38.91 -52.66
C ALA A 6 1.81 39.06 -51.22
N LEU A 7 2.41 38.34 -50.27
CA LEU A 7 2.09 38.46 -48.84
C LEU A 7 2.48 39.82 -48.27
N VAL A 8 3.66 40.34 -48.61
CA VAL A 8 4.10 41.69 -48.21
C VAL A 8 3.19 42.77 -48.81
N THR A 9 2.75 42.63 -50.06
CA THR A 9 1.79 43.58 -50.67
C THR A 9 0.39 43.52 -50.03
N HIS A 10 -0.06 42.34 -49.60
CA HIS A 10 -1.35 42.20 -48.89
C HIS A 10 -1.29 42.89 -47.52
N ILE A 11 -0.23 42.61 -46.74
CA ILE A 11 0.01 43.26 -45.45
C ILE A 11 0.16 44.77 -45.62
N GLY A 12 0.91 45.24 -46.62
CA GLY A 12 1.06 46.66 -46.91
C GLY A 12 -0.28 47.34 -47.21
N LEU A 13 -1.13 46.72 -48.04
CA LEU A 13 -2.46 47.24 -48.36
C LEU A 13 -3.33 47.34 -47.10
N ILE A 14 -3.40 46.28 -46.31
CA ILE A 14 -4.12 46.26 -45.01
C ILE A 14 -3.63 47.40 -44.11
N LEU A 15 -2.32 47.51 -43.91
CA LEU A 15 -1.72 48.54 -43.05
C LEU A 15 -2.04 49.96 -43.54
N THR A 16 -1.99 50.19 -44.85
CA THR A 16 -2.35 51.51 -45.42
C THR A 16 -3.83 51.86 -45.23
N LEU A 17 -4.73 50.87 -45.30
CA LEU A 17 -6.15 51.08 -45.01
C LEU A 17 -6.37 51.39 -43.52
N THR A 18 -5.74 50.64 -42.61
CA THR A 18 -5.86 50.90 -41.17
C THR A 18 -5.28 52.26 -40.79
N SER A 19 -4.12 52.67 -41.34
CA SER A 19 -3.56 54.00 -41.08
C SER A 19 -4.39 55.13 -41.71
N GLY A 20 -5.05 54.87 -42.84
CA GLY A 20 -5.98 55.82 -43.44
C GLY A 20 -7.21 56.06 -42.57
N ILE A 21 -7.80 55.00 -42.01
CA ILE A 21 -8.94 55.11 -41.09
C ILE A 21 -8.55 55.86 -39.82
N ASP A 22 -7.40 55.54 -39.21
CA ASP A 22 -6.88 56.21 -38.01
C ASP A 22 -6.63 57.70 -38.26
N TYR A 23 -6.08 58.06 -39.43
CA TYR A 23 -5.85 59.45 -39.82
C TYR A 23 -7.14 60.26 -40.01
N TYR A 24 -8.19 59.67 -40.57
CA TYR A 24 -9.48 60.36 -40.75
C TYR A 24 -10.36 60.38 -39.50
N PHE A 25 -10.14 59.46 -38.56
CA PHE A 25 -10.98 59.28 -37.37
C PHE A 25 -10.12 58.99 -36.12
N SER A 26 -9.32 59.97 -35.70
CA SER A 26 -8.34 59.83 -34.61
C SER A 26 -8.92 59.61 -33.20
N GLU A 27 -10.25 59.62 -33.04
CA GLU A 27 -10.96 59.42 -31.76
C GLU A 27 -11.72 58.09 -31.70
N ILE A 28 -11.46 57.14 -32.61
CA ILE A 28 -12.10 55.81 -32.59
C ILE A 28 -11.74 55.03 -31.32
N SER A 29 -12.76 54.64 -30.55
CA SER A 29 -12.60 53.78 -29.37
C SER A 29 -12.16 52.35 -29.76
N LEU A 30 -11.44 51.66 -28.86
CA LEU A 30 -10.97 50.28 -29.10
C LEU A 30 -12.11 49.29 -29.44
N ASN A 31 -13.32 49.52 -28.95
CA ASN A 31 -14.51 48.73 -29.30
C ASN A 31 -14.93 48.93 -30.77
N MET A 32 -14.92 50.18 -31.24
CA MET A 32 -15.18 50.50 -32.65
C MET A 32 -14.07 49.95 -33.56
N TRP A 33 -12.80 50.00 -33.12
CA TRP A 33 -11.69 49.34 -33.82
C TRP A 33 -11.91 47.83 -33.97
N SER A 34 -12.36 47.13 -32.92
CA SER A 34 -12.71 45.71 -33.02
C SER A 34 -13.83 45.45 -34.03
N PHE A 35 -14.86 46.30 -34.07
CA PHE A 35 -15.94 46.17 -35.06
C PHE A 35 -15.45 46.40 -36.50
N ILE A 36 -14.53 47.35 -36.71
CA ILE A 36 -13.87 47.56 -38.01
C ILE A 36 -13.05 46.32 -38.43
N LEU A 37 -12.35 45.68 -37.49
CA LEU A 37 -11.65 44.40 -37.75
C LEU A 37 -12.61 43.25 -38.09
N LEU A 38 -13.80 43.18 -37.49
CA LEU A 38 -14.85 42.23 -37.93
C LEU A 38 -15.33 42.52 -39.36
N GLY A 39 -15.42 43.80 -39.74
CA GLY A 39 -15.68 44.22 -41.11
C GLY A 39 -14.61 43.72 -42.09
N PHE A 40 -13.33 43.93 -41.78
CA PHE A 40 -12.23 43.41 -42.61
C PHE A 40 -12.20 41.87 -42.66
N MET A 41 -12.49 41.19 -41.55
CA MET A 41 -12.63 39.74 -41.54
C MET A 41 -13.72 39.27 -42.51
N LEU A 42 -14.90 39.88 -42.48
CA LEU A 42 -16.00 39.54 -43.39
C LEU A 42 -15.58 39.67 -44.85
N VAL A 43 -14.94 40.79 -45.22
CA VAL A 43 -14.49 41.03 -46.60
C VAL A 43 -13.44 40.01 -47.03
N GLU A 44 -12.38 39.78 -46.24
CA GLU A 44 -11.31 38.85 -46.57
C GLU A 44 -11.81 37.40 -46.67
N ILE A 45 -12.67 36.96 -45.74
CA ILE A 45 -13.24 35.61 -45.79
C ILE A 45 -14.16 35.45 -47.01
N LEU A 46 -14.99 36.44 -47.37
CA LEU A 46 -15.80 36.39 -48.59
C LEU A 46 -14.95 36.38 -49.87
N VAL A 47 -13.90 37.20 -49.94
CA VAL A 47 -12.94 37.20 -51.06
C VAL A 47 -12.24 35.84 -51.19
N SER A 48 -12.00 35.14 -50.08
CA SER A 48 -11.40 33.79 -50.08
C SER A 48 -12.27 32.70 -50.72
N LEU A 49 -13.57 32.95 -50.89
CA LEU A 49 -14.53 32.02 -51.50
C LEU A 49 -14.68 32.24 -53.02
N LEU A 50 -14.24 33.40 -53.53
CA LEU A 50 -14.33 33.76 -54.95
C LEU A 50 -13.23 33.08 -55.77
N HIS A 51 -13.63 32.35 -56.82
CA HIS A 51 -12.70 31.65 -57.70
C HIS A 51 -12.35 32.48 -58.95
N PHE A 52 -11.21 33.17 -58.91
CA PHE A 52 -10.71 33.96 -60.04
C PHE A 52 -9.97 33.07 -61.07
N GLN A 53 -10.39 33.12 -62.34
CA GLN A 53 -9.87 32.23 -63.39
C GLN A 53 -8.49 32.62 -63.95
N GLU A 54 -8.07 33.89 -63.90
CA GLU A 54 -6.83 34.38 -64.53
C GLU A 54 -5.62 34.51 -63.58
N GLN A 55 -4.43 34.80 -64.14
CA GLN A 55 -3.17 35.01 -63.40
C GLN A 55 -3.03 36.43 -62.80
N SER A 56 -4.12 37.02 -62.30
CA SER A 56 -4.14 38.38 -61.76
C SER A 56 -3.60 38.47 -60.32
N LEU A 57 -3.18 39.67 -59.90
CA LEU A 57 -2.80 39.95 -58.50
C LEU A 57 -3.89 39.55 -57.50
N LEU A 58 -5.17 39.68 -57.89
CA LEU A 58 -6.32 39.30 -57.07
C LEU A 58 -6.33 37.80 -56.71
N ARG A 59 -5.83 36.92 -57.59
CA ARG A 59 -5.69 35.47 -57.31
C ARG A 59 -4.54 35.16 -56.36
N LEU A 60 -3.54 36.03 -56.27
CA LEU A 60 -2.47 35.93 -55.28
C LEU A 60 -2.92 36.43 -53.90
N LEU A 61 -3.76 37.47 -53.86
CA LEU A 61 -4.38 38.00 -52.62
C LEU A 61 -5.44 37.04 -52.07
N SER A 62 -6.36 36.54 -52.90
CA SER A 62 -7.43 35.62 -52.46
C SER A 62 -6.89 34.31 -51.88
N LYS A 63 -5.64 33.94 -52.20
CA LYS A 63 -4.96 32.77 -51.63
C LYS A 63 -4.67 32.91 -50.13
N ASN A 64 -4.34 34.11 -49.66
CA ASN A 64 -3.96 34.37 -48.27
C ASN A 64 -5.14 34.95 -47.45
N SER A 65 -6.17 35.48 -48.12
CA SER A 65 -7.34 36.12 -47.50
C SER A 65 -8.06 35.28 -46.42
N TRP A 66 -8.07 33.94 -46.53
CA TRP A 66 -8.62 33.07 -45.46
C TRP A 66 -7.81 33.17 -44.16
N GLU A 67 -6.48 33.22 -44.25
CA GLU A 67 -5.59 33.32 -43.09
C GLU A 67 -5.65 34.73 -42.48
N PHE A 68 -5.69 35.78 -43.32
CA PHE A 68 -5.88 37.16 -42.84
C PHE A 68 -7.26 37.37 -42.20
N GLY A 69 -8.33 36.82 -42.79
CA GLY A 69 -9.67 36.87 -42.20
C GLY A 69 -9.73 36.25 -40.81
N LEU A 70 -9.12 35.07 -40.62
CA LEU A 70 -8.99 34.46 -39.29
C LEU A 70 -8.10 35.29 -38.36
N GLY A 71 -7.02 35.90 -38.86
CA GLY A 71 -6.18 36.83 -38.09
C GLY A 71 -6.95 38.06 -37.60
N PHE A 72 -7.83 38.63 -38.42
CA PHE A 72 -8.70 39.74 -38.00
C PHE A 72 -9.75 39.30 -36.99
N ALA A 73 -10.32 38.09 -37.11
CA ALA A 73 -11.21 37.54 -36.09
C ALA A 73 -10.51 37.40 -34.71
N THR A 74 -9.26 36.95 -34.67
CA THR A 74 -8.51 36.79 -33.42
C THR A 74 -8.07 38.14 -32.83
N LEU A 75 -7.61 39.09 -33.66
CA LEU A 75 -7.30 40.45 -33.20
C LEU A 75 -8.55 41.17 -32.67
N SER A 76 -9.69 41.06 -33.34
CA SER A 76 -10.99 41.56 -32.86
C SER A 76 -11.37 40.97 -31.49
N TYR A 77 -11.22 39.65 -31.32
CA TYR A 77 -11.49 38.97 -30.06
C TYR A 77 -10.59 39.50 -28.92
N ILE A 78 -9.29 39.64 -29.19
CA ILE A 78 -8.31 40.15 -28.23
C ILE A 78 -8.64 41.58 -27.80
N LEU A 79 -8.98 42.46 -28.75
CA LEU A 79 -9.37 43.85 -28.44
C LEU A 79 -10.64 43.92 -27.59
N LEU A 80 -11.65 43.09 -27.89
CA LEU A 80 -12.87 43.01 -27.05
C LEU A 80 -12.55 42.49 -25.65
N TRP A 81 -11.79 41.40 -25.54
CA TRP A 81 -11.45 40.79 -24.24
C TRP A 81 -10.75 41.77 -23.29
N PHE A 82 -9.78 42.55 -23.78
CA PHE A 82 -9.04 43.51 -22.96
C PHE A 82 -9.75 44.85 -22.74
N ASN A 83 -10.72 45.22 -23.59
CA ASN A 83 -11.44 46.50 -23.52
C ASN A 83 -12.95 46.36 -23.31
N LEU A 84 -13.39 45.31 -22.60
CA LEU A 84 -14.78 45.15 -22.15
C LEU A 84 -15.14 46.25 -21.12
N SER A 85 -15.46 47.44 -21.63
CA SER A 85 -16.10 48.52 -20.90
C SER A 85 -17.42 48.04 -20.32
N PHE A 86 -17.55 48.07 -18.99
CA PHE A 86 -18.70 47.55 -18.21
C PHE A 86 -20.04 48.26 -18.49
N ASP A 87 -20.09 49.22 -19.41
CA ASP A 87 -21.21 50.13 -19.62
C ASP A 87 -22.14 49.78 -20.80
N SER A 88 -21.80 48.77 -21.63
CA SER A 88 -22.65 48.44 -22.80
C SER A 88 -22.75 46.96 -23.18
N VAL A 89 -23.99 46.49 -23.12
CA VAL A 89 -24.51 45.15 -23.49
C VAL A 89 -24.16 44.74 -24.93
N PHE A 90 -23.99 45.69 -25.85
CA PHE A 90 -23.90 45.43 -27.29
C PHE A 90 -22.62 44.73 -27.75
N TRP A 91 -21.45 45.09 -27.20
CA TRP A 91 -20.15 44.75 -27.82
C TRP A 91 -19.85 43.25 -27.86
N GLY A 92 -20.13 42.51 -26.77
CA GLY A 92 -19.92 41.06 -26.73
C GLY A 92 -20.76 40.30 -27.76
N LEU A 93 -21.96 40.79 -28.08
CA LEU A 93 -22.84 40.20 -29.09
C LEU A 93 -22.37 40.45 -30.52
N THR A 94 -21.64 41.54 -30.80
CA THR A 94 -21.12 41.80 -32.17
C THR A 94 -20.23 40.66 -32.68
N TRP A 95 -19.56 39.95 -31.78
CA TRP A 95 -18.68 38.84 -32.13
C TRP A 95 -19.44 37.55 -32.52
N LEU A 96 -20.78 37.48 -32.39
CA LEU A 96 -21.63 36.43 -32.99
C LEU A 96 -21.48 36.33 -34.51
N ILE A 97 -21.03 37.40 -35.17
CA ILE A 97 -20.73 37.43 -36.61
C ILE A 97 -19.69 36.36 -36.99
N VAL A 98 -18.70 36.09 -36.12
CA VAL A 98 -17.63 35.12 -36.42
C VAL A 98 -18.14 33.67 -36.51
N PRO A 99 -18.78 33.07 -35.47
CA PRO A 99 -19.29 31.71 -35.56
C PRO A 99 -20.46 31.56 -36.54
N SER A 100 -21.30 32.58 -36.73
CA SER A 100 -22.41 32.51 -37.70
C SER A 100 -21.90 32.47 -39.14
N LEU A 101 -20.91 33.31 -39.50
CA LEU A 101 -20.25 33.28 -40.82
C LEU A 101 -19.56 31.93 -41.07
N LEU A 102 -18.80 31.42 -40.10
CA LEU A 102 -18.11 30.12 -40.23
C LEU A 102 -19.10 28.95 -40.37
N THR A 103 -20.23 28.98 -39.65
CA THR A 103 -21.32 28.00 -39.82
C THR A 103 -21.97 28.10 -41.21
N ALA A 104 -22.22 29.31 -41.73
CA ALA A 104 -22.75 29.52 -43.07
C ALA A 104 -21.77 29.06 -44.18
N ILE A 105 -20.46 29.20 -43.96
CA ILE A 105 -19.45 28.66 -44.87
C ILE A 105 -19.43 27.13 -44.80
N ALA A 106 -19.64 26.52 -43.63
CA ALA A 106 -19.75 25.07 -43.50
C ALA A 106 -20.96 24.50 -44.25
N THR A 107 -22.12 25.19 -44.25
CA THR A 107 -23.29 24.76 -45.02
C THR A 107 -23.04 24.91 -46.53
N TRP A 108 -22.60 26.08 -47.00
CA TRP A 108 -22.52 26.40 -48.43
C TRP A 108 -21.27 25.90 -49.17
N TYR A 109 -20.09 25.84 -48.52
CA TYR A 109 -18.81 25.61 -49.20
C TYR A 109 -18.17 24.25 -48.87
N LEU A 110 -18.41 23.27 -49.74
CA LEU A 110 -17.94 21.87 -49.59
C LEU A 110 -16.44 21.72 -49.25
N PRO A 111 -15.48 22.39 -49.93
CA PRO A 111 -14.05 22.11 -49.73
C PRO A 111 -13.49 22.44 -48.34
N ARG A 112 -14.11 23.38 -47.60
CA ARG A 112 -13.69 23.76 -46.24
C ARG A 112 -14.70 23.38 -45.16
N ARG A 113 -15.77 22.63 -45.49
CA ARG A 113 -16.90 22.34 -44.59
C ARG A 113 -16.49 21.91 -43.18
N LYS A 114 -15.64 20.88 -43.05
CA LYS A 114 -15.20 20.38 -41.73
C LYS A 114 -14.41 21.43 -40.94
N LEU A 115 -13.39 22.01 -41.57
CA LEU A 115 -12.52 23.02 -40.97
C LEU A 115 -13.32 24.27 -40.54
N ALA A 116 -14.30 24.70 -41.34
CA ALA A 116 -15.19 25.80 -41.00
C ALA A 116 -16.07 25.47 -39.78
N SER A 117 -16.61 24.24 -39.69
CA SER A 117 -17.37 23.81 -38.51
C SER A 117 -16.51 23.62 -37.24
N GLU A 118 -15.24 23.23 -37.38
CA GLU A 118 -14.27 23.14 -36.26
C GLU A 118 -13.91 24.54 -35.74
N LEU A 119 -13.59 25.48 -36.63
CA LEU A 119 -13.33 26.87 -36.24
C LEU A 119 -14.58 27.55 -35.70
N SER A 120 -15.77 27.24 -36.22
CA SER A 120 -17.04 27.72 -35.67
C SER A 120 -17.26 27.20 -34.24
N LEU A 121 -16.94 25.93 -33.96
CA LEU A 121 -17.03 25.37 -32.60
C LEU A 121 -16.10 26.13 -31.63
N ILE A 122 -14.85 26.37 -32.03
CA ILE A 122 -13.89 27.15 -31.23
C ILE A 122 -14.42 28.58 -31.00
N ALA A 123 -14.95 29.23 -32.03
CA ALA A 123 -15.55 30.55 -31.92
C ALA A 123 -16.80 30.55 -31.00
N ILE A 124 -17.67 29.54 -31.05
CA ILE A 124 -18.83 29.46 -30.14
C ILE A 124 -18.38 29.33 -28.68
N CYS A 125 -17.30 28.60 -28.40
CA CYS A 125 -16.72 28.52 -27.05
C CYS A 125 -16.11 29.86 -26.59
N LEU A 126 -15.33 30.52 -27.45
CA LEU A 126 -14.74 31.84 -27.16
C LEU A 126 -15.82 32.92 -26.93
N LEU A 127 -16.91 32.88 -27.70
CA LEU A 127 -18.02 33.81 -27.58
C LEU A 127 -18.64 33.80 -26.17
N GLN A 128 -18.81 32.63 -25.56
CA GLN A 128 -19.43 32.53 -24.22
C GLN A 128 -18.63 33.30 -23.16
N ALA A 129 -17.30 33.41 -23.33
CA ALA A 129 -16.44 34.16 -22.44
C ALA A 129 -16.64 35.69 -22.58
N LEU A 130 -16.94 36.19 -23.79
CA LEU A 130 -17.28 37.60 -24.00
C LEU A 130 -18.67 37.96 -23.44
N THR A 131 -19.63 37.05 -23.54
CA THR A 131 -21.02 37.30 -23.09
C THR A 131 -21.26 37.09 -21.59
N ILE A 132 -20.26 36.66 -20.81
CA ILE A 132 -20.45 36.32 -19.38
C ILE A 132 -20.78 37.52 -18.47
N HIS A 133 -20.49 38.75 -18.92
CA HIS A 133 -20.60 39.96 -18.09
C HIS A 133 -22.03 40.50 -17.94
N PHE A 134 -22.94 40.20 -18.88
CA PHE A 134 -24.32 40.69 -18.84
C PHE A 134 -25.30 39.53 -19.03
N PRO A 135 -26.33 39.38 -18.17
CA PRO A 135 -27.21 38.22 -18.20
C PRO A 135 -28.00 38.09 -19.51
N GLU A 136 -28.44 39.21 -20.08
CA GLU A 136 -29.18 39.26 -21.34
C GLU A 136 -28.33 38.77 -22.53
N THR A 137 -27.05 39.16 -22.58
CA THR A 137 -26.14 38.72 -23.65
C THR A 137 -25.72 37.27 -23.47
N GLN A 138 -25.59 36.80 -22.22
CA GLN A 138 -25.29 35.42 -21.90
C GLN A 138 -26.41 34.48 -22.39
N LEU A 139 -27.68 34.81 -22.12
CA LEU A 139 -28.80 34.01 -22.61
C LEU A 139 -28.83 33.97 -24.15
N LEU A 140 -28.67 35.12 -24.82
CA LEU A 140 -28.63 35.19 -26.28
C LEU A 140 -27.42 34.43 -26.86
N GLY A 141 -26.22 34.59 -26.29
CA GLY A 141 -24.99 33.91 -26.69
C GLY A 141 -25.08 32.38 -26.54
N LEU A 142 -25.73 31.90 -25.48
CA LEU A 142 -26.03 30.48 -25.30
C LEU A 142 -27.05 29.98 -26.32
N VAL A 143 -28.19 30.67 -26.49
CA VAL A 143 -29.25 30.27 -27.45
C VAL A 143 -28.71 30.25 -28.89
N PHE A 144 -28.09 31.32 -29.37
CA PHE A 144 -27.48 31.33 -30.71
C PHE A 144 -26.35 30.29 -30.83
N GLY A 145 -25.53 30.11 -29.79
CA GLY A 145 -24.51 29.07 -29.72
C GLY A 145 -25.08 27.66 -29.94
N THR A 146 -26.23 27.34 -29.31
CA THR A 146 -26.89 26.04 -29.49
C THR A 146 -27.42 25.82 -30.91
N VAL A 147 -28.08 26.82 -31.50
CA VAL A 147 -28.63 26.73 -32.85
C VAL A 147 -27.51 26.51 -33.88
N LEU A 148 -26.43 27.29 -33.79
CA LEU A 148 -25.26 27.11 -34.66
C LEU A 148 -24.58 25.76 -34.43
N MET A 149 -24.47 25.30 -33.18
CA MET A 149 -23.91 23.97 -32.87
C MET A 149 -24.78 22.81 -33.37
N ILE A 150 -26.12 22.91 -33.36
CA ILE A 150 -27.02 21.91 -33.97
C ILE A 150 -26.80 21.78 -35.49
N ILE A 151 -26.44 22.88 -36.16
CA ILE A 151 -26.08 22.85 -37.59
C ILE A 151 -24.69 22.21 -37.76
N ASN A 152 -23.71 22.59 -36.94
CA ASN A 152 -22.34 22.08 -37.02
C ASN A 152 -22.20 20.59 -36.67
N THR A 153 -22.99 20.03 -35.74
CA THR A 153 -22.93 18.60 -35.40
C THR A 153 -23.29 17.68 -36.56
N GLN A 154 -24.16 18.11 -37.48
CA GLN A 154 -24.51 17.34 -38.69
C GLN A 154 -23.30 17.07 -39.59
N TYR A 155 -22.33 17.99 -39.59
CA TYR A 155 -21.11 17.94 -40.39
C TYR A 155 -19.90 17.36 -39.63
N LEU A 156 -19.76 17.67 -38.34
CA LEU A 156 -18.68 17.17 -37.49
C LEU A 156 -18.88 15.69 -37.13
N ARG A 157 -20.09 15.30 -36.71
CA ARG A 157 -20.46 13.93 -36.29
C ARG A 157 -19.55 13.32 -35.20
N HIS A 158 -18.85 14.16 -34.43
CA HIS A 158 -17.98 13.74 -33.33
C HIS A 158 -18.71 13.89 -31.98
N LEU A 159 -18.50 12.92 -31.08
CA LEU A 159 -19.10 12.90 -29.73
C LEU A 159 -18.86 14.20 -28.96
N TYR A 160 -17.66 14.80 -29.04
CA TYR A 160 -17.35 16.09 -28.42
C TYR A 160 -18.24 17.25 -28.91
N SER A 161 -18.57 17.27 -30.21
CA SER A 161 -19.46 18.31 -30.75
C SER A 161 -20.87 18.19 -30.19
N VAL A 162 -21.37 16.97 -30.01
CA VAL A 162 -22.69 16.67 -29.44
C VAL A 162 -22.75 17.01 -27.94
N ILE A 163 -21.67 16.74 -27.19
CA ILE A 163 -21.51 17.18 -25.79
C ILE A 163 -21.65 18.70 -25.70
N ILE A 164 -20.90 19.46 -26.51
CA ILE A 164 -20.91 20.92 -26.46
C ILE A 164 -22.31 21.46 -26.81
N THR A 165 -22.98 20.92 -27.83
CA THR A 165 -24.35 21.31 -28.20
C THR A 165 -25.34 21.14 -27.06
N LEU A 166 -25.34 19.96 -26.40
CA LEU A 166 -26.27 19.66 -25.31
C LEU A 166 -25.91 20.40 -24.02
N GLY A 167 -24.62 20.58 -23.74
CA GLY A 167 -24.14 21.42 -22.64
C GLY A 167 -24.67 22.84 -22.75
N LEU A 168 -24.43 23.51 -23.90
CA LEU A 168 -24.92 24.86 -24.17
C LEU A 168 -26.46 24.93 -24.05
N GLY A 169 -27.18 23.92 -24.53
CA GLY A 169 -28.64 23.85 -24.48
C GLY A 169 -29.21 23.73 -23.07
N ILE A 170 -28.61 22.86 -22.26
CA ILE A 170 -29.01 22.71 -20.86
C ILE A 170 -28.65 23.96 -20.06
N THR A 171 -27.50 24.59 -20.33
CA THR A 171 -27.15 25.86 -19.67
C THR A 171 -28.07 27.01 -20.08
N SER A 172 -28.56 27.09 -21.32
CA SER A 172 -29.51 28.15 -21.71
C SER A 172 -30.85 28.00 -20.99
N ILE A 173 -31.32 26.76 -20.80
CA ILE A 173 -32.53 26.46 -20.03
C ILE A 173 -32.35 26.84 -18.55
N PHE A 174 -31.25 26.43 -17.91
CA PHE A 174 -30.97 26.82 -16.51
C PHE A 174 -30.82 28.33 -16.33
N PHE A 175 -30.19 29.00 -17.28
CA PHE A 175 -30.04 30.46 -17.24
C PHE A 175 -31.39 31.17 -17.40
N TYR A 176 -32.26 30.69 -18.29
CA TYR A 176 -33.63 31.20 -18.43
C TYR A 176 -34.45 30.98 -17.14
N LEU A 177 -34.33 29.83 -16.50
CA LEU A 177 -34.98 29.54 -15.20
C LEU A 177 -34.45 30.44 -14.06
N LEU A 178 -33.18 30.88 -14.13
CA LEU A 178 -32.61 31.86 -13.21
C LEU A 178 -33.21 33.26 -13.44
N VAL A 179 -33.32 33.72 -14.70
CA VAL A 179 -33.95 35.01 -15.06
C VAL A 179 -35.41 35.09 -14.59
N LEU A 180 -36.12 33.97 -14.58
CA LEU A 180 -37.50 33.89 -14.05
C LEU A 180 -37.61 33.99 -12.52
N ASN A 181 -36.50 34.08 -11.77
CA ASN A 181 -36.48 34.21 -10.30
C ASN A 181 -37.39 33.20 -9.57
N LEU A 182 -37.37 31.94 -10.03
CA LEU A 182 -38.19 30.88 -9.45
C LEU A 182 -37.81 30.58 -7.99
N SER A 183 -38.80 30.20 -7.18
CA SER A 183 -38.55 29.75 -5.80
C SER A 183 -37.70 28.46 -5.78
N PRO A 184 -36.92 28.20 -4.71
CA PRO A 184 -36.04 27.03 -4.65
C PRO A 184 -36.76 25.70 -4.89
N SER A 185 -38.01 25.55 -4.43
CA SER A 185 -38.80 24.33 -4.65
C SER A 185 -39.29 24.17 -6.10
N LEU A 186 -39.59 25.26 -6.80
CA LEU A 186 -39.87 25.24 -8.25
C LEU A 186 -38.59 24.99 -9.06
N TRP A 187 -37.44 25.45 -8.57
CA TRP A 187 -36.15 25.20 -9.21
C TRP A 187 -35.80 23.70 -9.19
N VAL A 188 -35.95 23.03 -8.03
CA VAL A 188 -35.79 21.56 -7.91
C VAL A 188 -36.79 20.83 -8.84
N LEU A 189 -38.08 21.21 -8.82
CA LEU A 189 -39.10 20.61 -9.68
C LEU A 189 -38.75 20.74 -11.17
N SER A 190 -38.28 21.91 -11.60
CA SER A 190 -37.88 22.15 -13.00
C SER A 190 -36.72 21.25 -13.42
N GLY A 191 -35.72 21.05 -12.55
CA GLY A 191 -34.60 20.16 -12.83
C GLY A 191 -35.02 18.69 -12.92
N VAL A 192 -35.97 18.25 -12.10
CA VAL A 192 -36.53 16.88 -12.16
C VAL A 192 -37.39 16.66 -13.41
N ILE A 193 -38.09 17.69 -13.90
CA ILE A 193 -38.78 17.63 -15.20
C ILE A 193 -37.74 17.57 -16.35
N ILE A 194 -36.64 18.30 -16.25
CA ILE A 194 -35.55 18.24 -17.23
C ILE A 194 -34.92 16.84 -17.27
N THR A 195 -34.63 16.19 -16.14
CA THR A 195 -34.07 14.81 -16.14
C THR A 195 -35.03 13.80 -16.75
N LEU A 196 -36.34 13.92 -16.47
CA LEU A 196 -37.38 13.12 -17.13
C LEU A 196 -37.31 13.28 -18.66
N LEU A 197 -37.30 14.53 -19.14
CA LEU A 197 -37.27 14.84 -20.57
C LEU A 197 -35.98 14.35 -21.24
N LEU A 198 -34.81 14.51 -20.61
CA LEU A 198 -33.53 14.03 -21.15
C LEU A 198 -33.53 12.49 -21.32
N TRP A 199 -34.04 11.73 -20.33
CA TRP A 199 -34.14 10.26 -20.45
C TRP A 199 -35.27 9.77 -21.35
N PHE A 200 -36.34 10.55 -21.52
CA PHE A 200 -37.37 10.29 -22.52
C PHE A 200 -36.84 10.50 -23.94
N ILE A 201 -36.18 11.64 -24.20
CA ILE A 201 -35.54 11.94 -25.50
C ILE A 201 -34.45 10.91 -25.81
N ARG A 202 -33.65 10.49 -24.82
CA ARG A 202 -32.68 9.40 -24.95
C ARG A 202 -33.31 8.09 -25.44
N HIS A 203 -34.51 7.75 -24.97
CA HIS A 203 -35.22 6.54 -25.40
C HIS A 203 -35.74 6.67 -26.83
N VAL A 204 -36.39 7.79 -27.18
CA VAL A 204 -36.86 8.04 -28.55
C VAL A 204 -35.69 8.04 -29.55
N LEU A 205 -34.52 8.56 -29.15
CA LEU A 205 -33.33 8.56 -29.99
C LEU A 205 -32.58 7.22 -30.02
N SER A 206 -32.68 6.37 -28.99
CA SER A 206 -32.02 5.05 -28.98
C SER A 206 -32.62 4.06 -29.98
N ASP A 207 -33.88 4.28 -30.37
CA ASP A 207 -34.62 3.40 -31.28
C ASP A 207 -34.35 3.75 -32.76
N ASN A 208 -33.58 4.83 -33.02
CA ASN A 208 -33.19 5.27 -34.35
C ASN A 208 -31.85 4.66 -34.81
N ILE A 209 -31.79 4.20 -36.07
CA ILE A 209 -30.65 3.48 -36.65
C ILE A 209 -29.43 4.38 -36.94
N SER A 210 -29.60 5.71 -37.01
CA SER A 210 -28.51 6.61 -37.44
C SER A 210 -27.42 6.84 -36.38
N ASP A 211 -26.15 6.82 -36.79
CA ASP A 211 -24.98 7.06 -35.92
C ASP A 211 -25.04 8.41 -35.17
N LEU A 212 -25.65 9.43 -35.79
CA LEU A 212 -25.84 10.72 -35.13
C LEU A 212 -26.88 10.62 -34.01
N ALA A 213 -28.03 9.97 -34.23
CA ALA A 213 -29.03 9.79 -33.19
C ALA A 213 -28.49 8.96 -32.01
N SER A 214 -27.67 7.93 -32.27
CA SER A 214 -27.08 7.11 -31.20
C SER A 214 -26.05 7.88 -30.36
N THR A 215 -25.22 8.74 -30.98
CA THR A 215 -24.30 9.63 -30.25
C THR A 215 -25.03 10.71 -29.44
N TYR A 216 -26.13 11.26 -29.95
CA TYR A 216 -27.03 12.11 -29.16
C TYR A 216 -27.64 11.34 -27.99
N ALA A 217 -28.21 10.14 -28.20
CA ALA A 217 -28.81 9.33 -27.14
C ALA A 217 -27.83 8.99 -26.00
N GLN A 218 -26.57 8.66 -26.33
CA GLN A 218 -25.51 8.47 -25.32
C GLN A 218 -25.22 9.75 -24.53
N THR A 219 -25.18 10.90 -25.20
CA THR A 219 -24.86 12.18 -24.57
C THR A 219 -26.01 12.70 -23.70
N PHE A 220 -27.26 12.53 -24.14
CA PHE A 220 -28.46 12.79 -23.33
C PHE A 220 -28.47 11.97 -22.03
N ASP A 221 -28.03 10.70 -22.08
CA ASP A 221 -27.91 9.84 -20.89
C ASP A 221 -26.93 10.42 -19.86
N VAL A 222 -25.73 10.84 -20.31
CA VAL A 222 -24.70 11.45 -19.45
C VAL A 222 -25.20 12.74 -18.80
N TYR A 223 -25.82 13.64 -19.57
CA TYR A 223 -26.38 14.87 -19.01
C TYR A 223 -27.53 14.62 -18.04
N ALA A 224 -28.39 13.63 -18.28
CA ALA A 224 -29.44 13.26 -17.34
C ALA A 224 -28.89 12.78 -15.99
N TYR A 225 -27.79 12.03 -15.96
CA TYR A 225 -27.10 11.69 -14.70
C TYR A 225 -26.52 12.92 -13.99
N ILE A 226 -25.89 13.85 -14.73
CA ILE A 226 -25.33 15.08 -14.15
C ILE A 226 -26.44 15.95 -13.55
N VAL A 227 -27.52 16.20 -14.30
CA VAL A 227 -28.63 17.03 -13.83
C VAL A 227 -29.35 16.36 -12.66
N SER A 228 -29.59 15.04 -12.69
CA SER A 228 -30.24 14.34 -11.57
C SER A 228 -29.41 14.39 -10.28
N LEU A 229 -28.08 14.30 -10.38
CA LEU A 229 -27.19 14.48 -9.22
C LEU A 229 -27.24 15.92 -8.67
N VAL A 230 -27.25 16.93 -9.53
CA VAL A 230 -27.39 18.34 -9.11
C VAL A 230 -28.78 18.60 -8.50
N THR A 231 -29.84 18.00 -9.04
CA THR A 231 -31.17 18.11 -8.41
C THR A 231 -31.25 17.39 -7.08
N LEU A 232 -30.54 16.27 -6.90
CA LEU A 232 -30.50 15.54 -5.63
C LEU A 232 -29.87 16.40 -4.53
N THR A 233 -28.71 17.02 -4.79
CA THR A 233 -28.07 17.89 -3.78
C THR A 233 -28.97 19.06 -3.41
N ARG A 234 -29.61 19.71 -4.39
CA ARG A 234 -30.57 20.79 -4.13
C ARG A 234 -31.86 20.33 -3.46
N LEU A 235 -32.33 19.11 -3.72
CA LEU A 235 -33.48 18.54 -3.05
C LEU A 235 -33.18 18.33 -1.56
N ILE A 236 -32.00 17.79 -1.23
CA ILE A 236 -31.52 17.64 0.15
C ILE A 236 -31.43 19.01 0.83
N ASP A 237 -30.72 19.98 0.23
CA ASP A 237 -30.60 21.36 0.75
C ASP A 237 -31.98 21.96 1.09
N VAL A 238 -32.91 21.92 0.13
CA VAL A 238 -34.24 22.54 0.27
C VAL A 238 -35.11 21.78 1.28
N SER A 239 -35.04 20.45 1.32
CA SER A 239 -35.82 19.63 2.26
C SER A 239 -35.42 19.81 3.73
N LEU A 240 -34.14 20.10 4.01
CA LEU A 240 -33.65 20.39 5.36
C LEU A 240 -34.04 21.79 5.86
N VAL A 241 -34.23 22.76 4.94
CA VAL A 241 -34.49 24.16 5.28
C VAL A 241 -35.98 24.53 5.20
N TYR A 242 -36.74 23.91 4.29
CA TYR A 242 -38.13 24.24 4.01
C TYR A 242 -39.04 23.02 4.21
N THR A 243 -39.64 22.91 5.41
CA THR A 243 -40.35 21.73 5.89
C THR A 243 -41.75 21.48 5.28
N SER A 244 -42.24 22.35 4.38
CA SER A 244 -43.63 22.29 3.89
C SER A 244 -43.85 22.86 2.48
N ALA A 245 -43.27 22.23 1.46
CA ALA A 245 -43.63 22.49 0.07
C ALA A 245 -44.10 21.20 -0.63
N THR A 246 -45.36 21.14 -1.08
CA THR A 246 -45.86 20.03 -1.92
C THR A 246 -44.97 19.76 -3.14
N ASN A 247 -44.35 20.80 -3.68
CA ASN A 247 -43.41 20.73 -4.79
C ASN A 247 -42.14 19.89 -4.49
N THR A 248 -41.63 19.86 -3.25
CA THR A 248 -40.43 19.05 -2.94
C THR A 248 -40.75 17.56 -2.91
N LEU A 249 -41.92 17.18 -2.38
CA LEU A 249 -42.42 15.80 -2.42
C LEU A 249 -42.82 15.34 -3.83
N ILE A 250 -43.40 16.23 -4.65
CA ILE A 250 -43.62 15.93 -6.07
C ILE A 250 -42.26 15.72 -6.76
N SER A 251 -41.25 16.54 -6.43
CA SER A 251 -39.90 16.40 -6.97
C SER A 251 -39.20 15.10 -6.53
N SER A 252 -39.32 14.70 -5.27
CA SER A 252 -38.72 13.46 -4.74
C SER A 252 -39.33 12.22 -5.41
N ILE A 253 -40.66 12.16 -5.50
CA ILE A 253 -41.40 11.07 -6.14
C ILE A 253 -41.07 10.99 -7.64
N VAL A 254 -41.08 12.12 -8.36
CA VAL A 254 -40.74 12.12 -9.79
C VAL A 254 -39.25 11.82 -10.00
N LEU A 255 -38.35 12.25 -9.13
CA LEU A 255 -36.92 11.87 -9.21
C LEU A 255 -36.73 10.36 -8.99
N MET A 256 -37.37 9.77 -7.98
CA MET A 256 -37.35 8.31 -7.79
C MET A 256 -37.92 7.58 -9.01
N GLY A 257 -39.09 8.00 -9.49
CA GLY A 257 -39.76 7.40 -10.65
C GLY A 257 -38.97 7.51 -11.96
N THR A 258 -38.34 8.65 -12.23
CA THR A 258 -37.53 8.87 -13.46
C THR A 258 -36.28 8.03 -13.49
N VAL A 259 -35.56 7.93 -12.36
CA VAL A 259 -34.33 7.14 -12.29
C VAL A 259 -34.65 5.64 -12.32
N THR A 260 -35.76 5.20 -11.71
CA THR A 260 -36.23 3.81 -11.90
C THR A 260 -36.69 3.53 -13.32
N TYR A 261 -37.40 4.45 -13.96
CA TYR A 261 -37.79 4.31 -15.36
C TYR A 261 -36.56 4.17 -16.28
N ARG A 262 -35.50 4.96 -16.04
CA ARG A 262 -34.24 4.82 -16.76
C ARG A 262 -33.61 3.44 -16.55
N SER A 263 -33.68 2.84 -15.36
CA SER A 263 -33.10 1.51 -15.13
C SER A 263 -33.85 0.43 -15.92
N TRP A 264 -35.15 0.57 -16.14
CA TRP A 264 -35.97 -0.39 -16.90
C TRP A 264 -35.81 -0.31 -18.42
N GLN A 265 -35.24 0.77 -18.97
CA GLN A 265 -35.03 0.92 -20.41
C GLN A 265 -33.97 -0.08 -20.95
N PRO A 266 -34.16 -0.63 -22.17
CA PRO A 266 -33.16 -1.51 -22.77
C PRO A 266 -31.81 -0.80 -23.00
N HIS A 267 -30.74 -1.58 -22.91
CA HIS A 267 -29.37 -1.11 -23.06
C HIS A 267 -28.60 -1.99 -24.04
N ILE A 268 -27.74 -1.37 -24.85
CA ILE A 268 -26.99 -2.03 -25.93
C ILE A 268 -25.85 -2.90 -25.37
N SER A 269 -25.47 -2.69 -24.10
CA SER A 269 -24.49 -3.51 -23.36
C SER A 269 -25.02 -3.89 -21.97
N ASN A 270 -24.36 -4.86 -21.32
CA ASN A 270 -24.74 -5.37 -20.01
C ASN A 270 -24.29 -4.45 -18.84
N ASN A 271 -24.54 -3.14 -18.95
CA ASN A 271 -24.09 -2.13 -18.00
C ASN A 271 -24.96 -2.12 -16.74
N ARG A 272 -24.36 -2.41 -15.57
CA ARG A 272 -25.04 -2.35 -14.26
C ARG A 272 -25.23 -0.93 -13.69
N ILE A 273 -24.66 0.09 -14.35
CA ILE A 273 -24.63 1.48 -13.85
C ILE A 273 -26.04 2.07 -13.64
N PRO A 274 -27.01 1.97 -14.57
CA PRO A 274 -28.35 2.55 -14.37
C PRO A 274 -29.09 1.93 -13.18
N LEU A 275 -28.94 0.61 -12.99
CA LEU A 275 -29.50 -0.11 -11.85
C LEU A 275 -28.91 0.40 -10.53
N LEU A 276 -27.58 0.40 -10.40
CA LEU A 276 -26.90 0.86 -9.18
C LEU A 276 -27.22 2.33 -8.86
N TYR A 277 -27.27 3.21 -9.86
CA TYR A 277 -27.64 4.60 -9.67
C TYR A 277 -29.09 4.74 -9.20
N SER A 278 -30.03 3.97 -9.78
CA SER A 278 -31.43 4.00 -9.35
C SER A 278 -31.63 3.53 -7.91
N ILE A 279 -30.90 2.50 -7.48
CA ILE A 279 -30.91 2.01 -6.09
C ILE A 279 -30.36 3.07 -5.14
N LEU A 280 -29.28 3.76 -5.53
CA LEU A 280 -28.67 4.84 -4.74
C LEU A 280 -29.62 6.04 -4.59
N ILE A 281 -30.32 6.45 -5.65
CA ILE A 281 -31.32 7.53 -5.57
C ILE A 281 -32.49 7.13 -4.68
N LEU A 282 -33.03 5.92 -4.83
CA LEU A 282 -34.10 5.41 -3.98
C LEU A 282 -33.71 5.38 -2.49
N ALA A 283 -32.43 5.20 -2.17
CA ALA A 283 -31.94 5.17 -0.79
C ALA A 283 -31.71 6.57 -0.21
N ILE A 284 -31.21 7.52 -1.01
CA ILE A 284 -30.85 8.85 -0.52
C ILE A 284 -32.05 9.80 -0.46
N VAL A 285 -32.97 9.73 -1.43
CA VAL A 285 -34.09 10.67 -1.54
C VAL A 285 -35.01 10.68 -0.30
N PRO A 286 -35.39 9.53 0.30
CA PRO A 286 -36.27 9.54 1.48
C PRO A 286 -35.61 10.03 2.79
N ILE A 287 -34.27 10.10 2.87
CA ILE A 287 -33.55 10.37 4.12
C ILE A 287 -33.99 11.68 4.79
N PRO A 288 -34.09 12.83 4.10
CA PRO A 288 -34.53 14.07 4.74
C PRO A 288 -36.00 14.01 5.20
N ALA A 289 -36.84 13.28 4.47
CA ALA A 289 -38.27 13.16 4.76
C ALA A 289 -38.56 12.28 5.99
N LEU A 290 -37.63 11.43 6.45
CA LEU A 290 -37.71 10.70 7.73
C LEU A 290 -37.88 11.64 8.93
N SER A 291 -37.51 12.92 8.82
CA SER A 291 -37.74 13.93 9.86
C SER A 291 -39.18 14.47 9.92
N LEU A 292 -40.06 14.08 8.99
CA LEU A 292 -41.42 14.62 8.82
C LEU A 292 -42.50 13.54 9.05
N PRO A 293 -43.31 13.62 10.14
CA PRO A 293 -44.18 12.53 10.63
C PRO A 293 -45.25 11.97 9.66
N LEU A 294 -45.58 12.70 8.59
CA LEU A 294 -46.65 12.34 7.65
C LEU A 294 -46.16 12.09 6.21
N TRP A 295 -44.93 12.52 5.90
CA TRP A 295 -44.42 12.54 4.52
C TRP A 295 -43.30 11.51 4.29
N GLY A 296 -42.42 11.27 5.26
CA GLY A 296 -41.37 10.24 5.16
C GLY A 296 -41.93 8.83 4.91
N TRP A 297 -43.09 8.53 5.49
CA TRP A 297 -43.83 7.30 5.28
C TRP A 297 -44.24 7.07 3.82
N ILE A 298 -44.69 8.14 3.15
CA ILE A 298 -45.15 8.07 1.75
C ILE A 298 -43.95 7.89 0.82
N GLU A 299 -42.86 8.62 1.04
CA GLU A 299 -41.64 8.48 0.23
C GLU A 299 -40.98 7.12 0.41
N LEU A 300 -40.88 6.61 1.64
CA LEU A 300 -40.31 5.29 1.92
C LEU A 300 -41.21 4.14 1.42
N ALA A 301 -42.55 4.30 1.47
CA ALA A 301 -43.49 3.38 0.83
C ALA A 301 -43.35 3.38 -0.70
N ILE A 302 -43.15 4.53 -1.34
CA ILE A 302 -42.90 4.60 -2.79
C ILE A 302 -41.55 3.98 -3.14
N ALA A 303 -40.49 4.25 -2.36
CA ALA A 303 -39.16 3.68 -2.56
C ALA A 303 -39.16 2.14 -2.42
N THR A 304 -39.81 1.61 -1.38
CA THR A 304 -39.97 0.15 -1.19
C THR A 304 -40.73 -0.50 -2.36
N ILE A 305 -41.84 0.08 -2.81
CA ILE A 305 -42.61 -0.43 -3.96
C ILE A 305 -41.74 -0.44 -5.23
N LEU A 306 -41.03 0.65 -5.52
CA LEU A 306 -40.14 0.73 -6.68
C LEU A 306 -38.99 -0.28 -6.60
N MET A 307 -38.40 -0.51 -5.43
CA MET A 307 -37.40 -1.56 -5.20
C MET A 307 -37.94 -2.99 -5.39
N VAL A 308 -39.18 -3.25 -5.00
CA VAL A 308 -39.84 -4.55 -5.25
C VAL A 308 -40.07 -4.75 -6.74
N VAL A 309 -40.54 -3.73 -7.47
CA VAL A 309 -40.72 -3.79 -8.93
C VAL A 309 -39.38 -3.99 -9.65
N GLN A 310 -38.32 -3.28 -9.25
CA GLN A 310 -36.97 -3.54 -9.75
C GLN A 310 -36.52 -4.99 -9.51
N THR A 311 -36.77 -5.53 -8.31
CA THR A 311 -36.40 -6.92 -8.00
C THR A 311 -37.13 -7.92 -8.90
N GLN A 312 -38.41 -7.66 -9.23
CA GLN A 312 -39.19 -8.51 -10.16
C GLN A 312 -38.71 -8.43 -11.62
N ILE A 313 -38.24 -7.25 -12.05
CA ILE A 313 -37.70 -7.05 -13.41
C ILE A 313 -36.31 -7.70 -13.55
N PHE A 314 -35.39 -7.44 -12.62
CA PHE A 314 -34.00 -7.90 -12.73
C PHE A 314 -33.75 -9.31 -12.18
N LYS A 315 -34.54 -9.79 -11.22
CA LYS A 315 -34.47 -11.14 -10.60
C LYS A 315 -33.08 -11.51 -10.05
N GLN A 316 -32.33 -10.51 -9.57
CA GLN A 316 -30.98 -10.66 -9.00
C GLN A 316 -31.02 -10.72 -7.47
N VAL A 317 -30.12 -11.51 -6.88
CA VAL A 317 -29.99 -11.66 -5.41
C VAL A 317 -29.60 -10.33 -4.76
N ASP A 318 -28.72 -9.56 -5.40
CA ASP A 318 -28.20 -8.30 -4.87
C ASP A 318 -29.32 -7.25 -4.74
N VAL A 319 -30.20 -7.14 -5.74
CA VAL A 319 -31.36 -6.23 -5.72
C VAL A 319 -32.39 -6.70 -4.69
N ALA A 320 -32.64 -8.01 -4.60
CA ALA A 320 -33.54 -8.59 -3.59
C ALA A 320 -33.05 -8.38 -2.15
N PHE A 321 -31.73 -8.43 -1.93
CA PHE A 321 -31.12 -8.12 -0.64
C PHE A 321 -31.39 -6.65 -0.27
N ILE A 322 -31.22 -5.73 -1.22
CA ILE A 322 -31.47 -4.31 -0.96
C ILE A 322 -32.97 -4.04 -0.76
N SER A 323 -33.88 -4.66 -1.52
CA SER A 323 -35.33 -4.49 -1.29
C SER A 323 -35.79 -4.97 0.09
N ILE A 324 -35.16 -6.03 0.65
CA ILE A 324 -35.41 -6.46 2.03
C ILE A 324 -34.92 -5.40 3.03
N CYS A 325 -33.82 -4.70 2.74
CA CYS A 325 -33.32 -3.59 3.56
C CYS A 325 -34.39 -2.49 3.71
N PHE A 326 -34.89 -1.98 2.58
CA PHE A 326 -35.93 -0.96 2.56
C PHE A 326 -37.21 -1.40 3.28
N PHE A 327 -37.59 -2.68 3.18
CA PHE A 327 -38.76 -3.21 3.90
C PHE A 327 -38.53 -3.27 5.41
N LEU A 328 -37.33 -3.66 5.86
CA LEU A 328 -36.96 -3.64 7.29
C LEU A 328 -36.88 -2.21 7.82
N GLU A 329 -36.33 -1.28 7.06
CA GLU A 329 -36.25 0.15 7.38
C GLU A 329 -37.65 0.77 7.52
N PHE A 330 -38.54 0.52 6.55
CA PHE A 330 -39.95 0.89 6.64
C PHE A 330 -40.61 0.33 7.90
N LEU A 331 -40.38 -0.94 8.22
CA LEU A 331 -40.92 -1.57 9.44
C LEU A 331 -40.37 -0.93 10.73
N VAL A 332 -39.11 -0.50 10.76
CA VAL A 332 -38.51 0.21 11.90
C VAL A 332 -39.15 1.59 12.09
N VAL A 333 -39.24 2.39 11.03
CA VAL A 333 -39.90 3.71 11.05
C VAL A 333 -41.37 3.58 11.47
N VAL A 334 -42.06 2.53 10.98
CA VAL A 334 -43.44 2.22 11.36
C VAL A 334 -43.60 1.93 12.86
N LEU A 335 -42.60 1.31 13.49
CA LEU A 335 -42.62 1.03 14.93
C LEU A 335 -42.24 2.26 15.78
N GLU A 336 -41.46 3.19 15.23
CA GLU A 336 -40.96 4.38 15.94
C GLU A 336 -42.09 5.39 16.24
N ASP A 337 -42.83 5.86 15.22
CA ASP A 337 -43.92 6.84 15.45
C ASP A 337 -45.12 6.24 16.22
N ASN A 338 -45.34 4.92 16.10
CA ASN A 338 -46.45 4.23 16.78
C ASN A 338 -46.22 4.00 18.29
N GLY A 339 -45.16 4.58 18.87
CA GLY A 339 -45.04 4.76 20.33
C GLY A 339 -43.77 4.23 20.98
N LEU A 340 -42.86 3.59 20.24
CA LEU A 340 -41.52 3.23 20.75
C LEU A 340 -40.54 4.43 20.73
N LYS A 341 -41.03 5.61 21.13
CA LYS A 341 -40.23 6.84 21.21
C LYS A 341 -39.08 6.67 22.19
N TYR A 342 -37.85 6.95 21.74
CA TYR A 342 -36.60 7.18 22.50
C TYR A 342 -36.69 7.03 24.04
N VAL A 343 -36.87 5.80 24.52
CA VAL A 343 -36.59 5.43 25.92
C VAL A 343 -35.11 5.06 26.01
N GLU A 344 -34.47 5.34 27.14
CA GLU A 344 -33.04 5.04 27.43
C GLU A 344 -32.62 3.58 27.16
N HIS A 345 -33.58 2.68 26.99
CA HIS A 345 -33.41 1.24 26.76
C HIS A 345 -33.53 0.81 25.28
N PHE A 346 -33.75 1.74 24.33
CA PHE A 346 -33.99 1.44 22.91
C PHE A 346 -32.97 0.45 22.33
N TRP A 347 -31.68 0.66 22.55
CA TRP A 347 -30.61 -0.20 22.03
C TRP A 347 -30.67 -1.65 22.53
N ILE A 348 -31.13 -1.89 23.77
CA ILE A 348 -31.25 -3.24 24.35
C ILE A 348 -32.46 -3.96 23.74
N TYR A 349 -33.60 -3.27 23.63
CA TYR A 349 -34.78 -3.83 22.97
C TYR A 349 -34.57 -4.05 21.47
N TRP A 350 -33.84 -3.15 20.79
CA TRP A 350 -33.48 -3.29 19.38
C TRP A 350 -32.52 -4.46 19.16
N LEU A 351 -31.51 -4.65 20.02
CA LEU A 351 -30.65 -5.84 19.98
C LEU A 351 -31.46 -7.13 20.14
N LEU A 352 -32.37 -7.18 21.12
CA LEU A 352 -33.23 -8.35 21.33
C LEU A 352 -34.16 -8.59 20.13
N LEU A 353 -34.84 -7.55 19.63
CA LEU A 353 -35.70 -7.61 18.44
C LEU A 353 -34.93 -8.07 17.20
N ALA A 354 -33.73 -7.54 16.96
CA ALA A 354 -32.82 -7.95 15.91
C ALA A 354 -32.48 -9.45 15.98
N THR A 355 -32.22 -9.98 17.18
CA THR A 355 -31.96 -11.44 17.35
C THR A 355 -33.20 -12.30 17.12
N ILE A 356 -34.40 -11.83 17.48
CA ILE A 356 -35.64 -12.52 17.15
C ILE A 356 -35.86 -12.51 15.63
N ILE A 357 -35.60 -11.38 14.97
CA ILE A 357 -35.69 -11.24 13.51
C ILE A 357 -34.70 -12.15 12.78
N THR A 358 -33.44 -12.32 13.24
CA THR A 358 -32.51 -13.28 12.59
C THR A 358 -33.03 -14.71 12.64
N ILE A 359 -33.58 -15.14 13.78
CA ILE A 359 -34.15 -16.47 13.97
C ILE A 359 -35.38 -16.65 13.08
N LEU A 360 -36.30 -15.67 13.05
CA LEU A 360 -37.48 -15.69 12.18
C LEU A 360 -37.09 -15.73 10.69
N VAL A 361 -36.11 -14.93 10.25
CA VAL A 361 -35.63 -14.91 8.87
C VAL A 361 -35.03 -16.26 8.45
N TRP A 362 -34.31 -16.95 9.35
CA TRP A 362 -33.82 -18.31 9.07
C TRP A 362 -34.92 -19.38 9.11
N ILE A 363 -35.94 -19.25 9.96
CA ILE A 363 -37.13 -20.11 9.95
C ILE A 363 -37.91 -19.93 8.64
N ILE A 364 -38.15 -18.70 8.21
CA ILE A 364 -38.84 -18.37 6.94
C ILE A 364 -38.02 -18.89 5.75
N TYR A 365 -36.70 -18.70 5.75
CA TYR A 365 -35.81 -19.31 4.74
C TYR A 365 -35.96 -20.84 4.68
N HIS A 366 -36.00 -21.52 5.84
CA HIS A 366 -36.15 -22.96 5.89
C HIS A 366 -37.55 -23.43 5.43
N ALA A 367 -38.61 -22.70 5.80
CA ALA A 367 -39.97 -22.96 5.33
C ALA A 367 -40.06 -22.80 3.80
N LEU A 368 -39.55 -21.70 3.23
CA LEU A 368 -39.50 -21.49 1.78
C LEU A 368 -38.63 -22.52 1.05
N ASN A 369 -37.61 -23.07 1.72
CA ASN A 369 -36.81 -24.17 1.18
C ASN A 369 -37.55 -25.51 1.21
N TYR A 370 -38.36 -25.75 2.24
CA TYR A 370 -39.22 -26.94 2.38
C TYR A 370 -40.34 -26.96 1.34
N PHE A 371 -40.98 -25.81 1.07
CA PHE A 371 -42.07 -25.69 0.08
C PHE A 371 -41.62 -25.58 -1.39
N GLN A 372 -40.32 -25.67 -1.69
CA GLN A 372 -39.76 -25.70 -3.07
C GLN A 372 -40.24 -24.58 -4.02
N ILE A 373 -40.49 -23.37 -3.51
CA ILE A 373 -40.99 -22.24 -4.32
C ILE A 373 -39.87 -21.61 -5.16
N HIS A 374 -39.64 -22.15 -6.36
CA HIS A 374 -38.57 -21.73 -7.26
C HIS A 374 -38.70 -20.31 -7.84
N SER A 375 -39.91 -19.76 -7.91
CA SER A 375 -40.16 -18.39 -8.42
C SER A 375 -39.56 -17.27 -7.55
N ILE A 376 -39.12 -17.61 -6.33
CA ILE A 376 -38.67 -16.67 -5.28
C ILE A 376 -37.21 -17.00 -4.82
N ASP A 377 -36.49 -17.87 -5.54
CA ASP A 377 -35.14 -18.35 -5.14
C ASP A 377 -34.09 -17.22 -4.93
N TYR A 378 -34.27 -16.04 -5.55
CA TYR A 378 -33.42 -14.85 -5.33
C TYR A 378 -33.70 -14.17 -3.97
N TYR A 379 -34.97 -13.92 -3.62
CA TYR A 379 -35.37 -13.45 -2.29
C TYR A 379 -34.99 -14.46 -1.19
N LYS A 380 -35.14 -15.76 -1.45
CA LYS A 380 -34.72 -16.84 -0.53
C LYS A 380 -33.21 -16.79 -0.23
N LYS A 381 -32.37 -16.60 -1.25
CA LYS A 381 -30.92 -16.39 -1.04
C LYS A 381 -30.64 -15.10 -0.27
N ALA A 382 -31.35 -14.02 -0.58
CA ALA A 382 -31.21 -12.73 0.09
C ALA A 382 -31.61 -12.76 1.58
N LEU A 383 -32.69 -13.47 1.95
CA LEU A 383 -33.09 -13.70 3.35
C LEU A 383 -31.99 -14.42 4.14
N ASN A 384 -31.39 -15.47 3.59
CA ASN A 384 -30.29 -16.17 4.26
C ASN A 384 -29.04 -15.28 4.44
N LEU A 385 -28.76 -14.37 3.49
CA LEU A 385 -27.71 -13.37 3.63
C LEU A 385 -28.06 -12.35 4.73
N TRP A 386 -29.31 -11.88 4.81
CA TRP A 386 -29.77 -10.96 5.85
C TRP A 386 -29.68 -11.53 7.26
N GLY A 387 -30.05 -12.80 7.45
CA GLY A 387 -29.86 -13.46 8.76
C GLY A 387 -28.39 -13.52 9.17
N LEU A 388 -27.46 -13.65 8.22
CA LEU A 388 -26.01 -13.57 8.49
C LEU A 388 -25.58 -12.14 8.82
N THR A 389 -25.86 -11.15 7.97
CA THR A 389 -25.41 -9.76 8.16
C THR A 389 -25.94 -9.17 9.47
N LEU A 390 -27.21 -9.42 9.78
CA LEU A 390 -27.87 -8.91 10.97
C LEU A 390 -27.35 -9.61 12.24
N SER A 391 -26.97 -10.90 12.16
CA SER A 391 -26.26 -11.60 13.25
C SER A 391 -24.83 -11.11 13.47
N THR A 392 -24.10 -10.75 12.40
CA THR A 392 -22.77 -10.14 12.55
C THR A 392 -22.86 -8.72 13.09
N LEU A 393 -23.87 -7.96 12.67
CA LEU A 393 -24.08 -6.58 13.09
C LEU A 393 -24.42 -6.51 14.59
N THR A 394 -25.34 -7.35 15.09
CA THR A 394 -25.65 -7.41 16.53
C THR A 394 -24.44 -7.82 17.37
N VAL A 395 -23.62 -8.76 16.91
CA VAL A 395 -22.36 -9.12 17.61
C VAL A 395 -21.38 -7.93 17.62
N THR A 396 -21.22 -7.21 16.51
CA THR A 396 -20.33 -6.03 16.47
C THR A 396 -20.85 -4.87 17.33
N THR A 397 -22.15 -4.59 17.34
CA THR A 397 -22.70 -3.51 18.19
C THR A 397 -22.58 -3.86 19.67
N ILE A 398 -22.86 -5.10 20.09
CA ILE A 398 -22.59 -5.56 21.47
C ILE A 398 -21.11 -5.39 21.82
N SER A 399 -20.21 -5.71 20.90
CA SER A 399 -18.75 -5.59 21.09
C SER A 399 -18.29 -4.14 21.26
N ILE A 400 -18.81 -3.23 20.43
CA ILE A 400 -18.48 -1.80 20.45
C ILE A 400 -19.08 -1.11 21.68
N CYS A 401 -20.37 -1.32 21.95
CA CYS A 401 -21.04 -0.69 23.09
C CYS A 401 -20.40 -1.11 24.42
N ARG A 402 -19.93 -2.37 24.54
CA ARG A 402 -19.21 -2.85 25.73
C ARG A 402 -17.79 -2.29 25.89
N LEU A 403 -17.16 -1.79 24.83
CA LEU A 403 -15.90 -1.04 24.91
C LEU A 403 -16.12 0.46 25.23
N ALA A 404 -17.33 0.97 25.01
CA ALA A 404 -17.64 2.39 25.06
C ALA A 404 -18.40 2.84 26.31
N THR A 405 -19.19 1.97 26.96
CA THR A 405 -20.03 2.36 28.11
C THR A 405 -20.11 1.30 29.21
N ASP A 406 -19.92 1.73 30.47
CA ASP A 406 -20.22 0.92 31.67
C ASP A 406 -21.73 0.69 31.86
N TYR A 407 -22.57 1.50 31.23
CA TYR A 407 -24.02 1.52 31.44
C TYR A 407 -24.72 0.19 31.08
N LEU A 408 -24.15 -0.59 30.15
CA LEU A 408 -24.65 -1.92 29.77
C LEU A 408 -24.35 -3.03 30.81
N LEU A 409 -23.52 -2.76 31.83
CA LEU A 409 -23.19 -3.74 32.88
C LEU A 409 -24.31 -3.92 33.92
N ASN A 410 -25.30 -3.03 34.01
CA ASN A 410 -26.33 -3.10 35.06
C ASN A 410 -27.54 -3.99 34.72
N ASN A 411 -27.70 -4.41 33.47
CA ASN A 411 -28.83 -5.26 33.01
C ASN A 411 -28.34 -6.66 32.57
N ASP A 412 -27.52 -7.29 33.43
CA ASP A 412 -26.82 -8.57 33.19
C ASP A 412 -27.70 -9.68 32.59
N LEU A 413 -28.94 -9.83 33.07
CA LEU A 413 -29.83 -10.91 32.62
C LEU A 413 -30.21 -10.78 31.14
N PHE A 414 -30.55 -9.58 30.67
CA PHE A 414 -30.92 -9.35 29.27
C PHE A 414 -29.72 -9.48 28.32
N LEU A 415 -28.54 -9.04 28.75
CA LEU A 415 -27.29 -9.22 28.00
C LEU A 415 -26.91 -10.72 27.90
N LEU A 416 -27.04 -11.47 29.00
CA LEU A 416 -26.80 -12.91 29.03
C LEU A 416 -27.79 -13.68 28.13
N ILE A 417 -29.08 -13.34 28.19
CA ILE A 417 -30.13 -13.95 27.36
C ILE A 417 -29.88 -13.67 25.86
N THR A 418 -29.61 -12.41 25.49
CA THR A 418 -29.35 -12.05 24.09
C THR A 418 -28.10 -12.72 23.54
N ILE A 419 -26.99 -12.77 24.28
CA ILE A 419 -25.77 -13.48 23.85
C ILE A 419 -26.03 -14.99 23.70
N ASN A 420 -26.73 -15.62 24.65
CA ASN A 420 -27.03 -17.05 24.57
C ASN A 420 -27.99 -17.38 23.41
N LEU A 421 -28.97 -16.53 23.13
CA LEU A 421 -29.87 -16.67 21.97
C LEU A 421 -29.11 -16.50 20.64
N ILE A 422 -28.16 -15.55 20.57
CA ILE A 422 -27.25 -15.41 19.40
C ILE A 422 -26.43 -16.67 19.20
N MET A 423 -25.76 -17.17 20.25
CA MET A 423 -24.96 -18.40 20.15
C MET A 423 -25.80 -19.60 19.72
N LEU A 424 -27.02 -19.75 20.26
CA LEU A 424 -27.92 -20.86 19.94
C LEU A 424 -28.51 -20.74 18.52
N GLY A 425 -28.86 -19.53 18.06
CA GLY A 425 -29.30 -19.29 16.69
C GLY A 425 -28.19 -19.55 15.65
N ILE A 426 -26.96 -19.10 15.94
CA ILE A 426 -25.77 -19.38 15.12
C ILE A 426 -25.47 -20.88 15.09
N ALA A 427 -25.51 -21.57 16.24
CA ALA A 427 -25.33 -23.01 16.31
C ALA A 427 -26.39 -23.75 15.49
N TYR A 428 -27.67 -23.39 15.63
CA TYR A 428 -28.77 -23.92 14.84
C TYR A 428 -28.52 -23.75 13.34
N ARG A 429 -28.14 -22.56 12.87
CA ARG A 429 -27.85 -22.33 11.44
C ARG A 429 -26.65 -23.14 10.94
N SER A 430 -25.65 -23.39 11.80
CA SER A 430 -24.44 -24.18 11.47
C SER A 430 -24.73 -25.67 11.26
N TRP A 431 -25.73 -26.22 11.96
CA TRP A 431 -26.13 -27.63 11.83
C TRP A 431 -26.88 -27.92 10.53
N GLN A 432 -27.61 -26.93 9.99
CA GLN A 432 -28.47 -27.04 8.81
C GLN A 432 -27.71 -27.02 7.47
N LYS A 433 -28.26 -27.71 6.45
CA LYS A 433 -27.71 -27.76 5.08
C LYS A 433 -28.34 -26.69 4.16
N PRO A 434 -27.58 -26.06 3.24
CA PRO A 434 -26.12 -26.12 3.11
C PRO A 434 -25.44 -25.48 4.32
N ARG A 435 -24.38 -26.14 4.79
CA ARG A 435 -23.62 -25.73 5.98
C ARG A 435 -22.69 -24.56 5.59
N PRO A 436 -22.77 -23.40 6.27
CA PRO A 436 -22.03 -22.20 5.89
C PRO A 436 -20.53 -22.26 6.24
N ASN A 437 -19.75 -21.37 5.62
CA ASN A 437 -18.30 -21.26 5.78
C ASN A 437 -17.84 -20.80 7.18
N SER A 438 -16.52 -20.90 7.39
CA SER A 438 -15.74 -20.55 8.59
C SER A 438 -16.02 -19.19 9.26
N LEU A 439 -16.68 -18.24 8.60
CA LEU A 439 -16.99 -16.91 9.15
C LEU A 439 -17.92 -16.96 10.38
N LEU A 440 -18.87 -17.89 10.44
CA LEU A 440 -19.73 -18.09 11.63
C LEU A 440 -18.97 -18.69 12.83
N TRP A 441 -17.81 -19.31 12.61
CA TRP A 441 -16.96 -19.77 13.70
C TRP A 441 -16.13 -18.63 14.28
N PHE A 442 -15.82 -17.61 13.48
CA PHE A 442 -15.16 -16.39 13.95
C PHE A 442 -16.04 -15.65 14.97
N SER A 443 -17.35 -15.51 14.71
CA SER A 443 -18.28 -14.85 15.64
C SER A 443 -18.52 -15.60 16.96
N ILE A 444 -18.51 -16.94 16.95
CA ILE A 444 -18.52 -17.75 18.19
C ILE A 444 -17.23 -17.51 18.98
N SER A 445 -16.07 -17.47 18.32
CA SER A 445 -14.80 -17.20 19.01
C SER A 445 -14.68 -15.77 19.52
N THR A 446 -15.18 -14.74 18.81
CA THR A 446 -15.16 -13.36 19.33
C THR A 446 -16.09 -13.19 20.53
N LEU A 447 -17.26 -13.84 20.54
CA LEU A 447 -18.16 -13.84 21.71
C LEU A 447 -17.50 -14.46 22.95
N LEU A 448 -16.79 -15.59 22.79
CA LEU A 448 -16.05 -16.22 23.89
C LEU A 448 -14.87 -15.38 24.38
N ILE A 449 -14.09 -14.78 23.47
CA ILE A 449 -12.96 -13.89 23.80
C ILE A 449 -13.46 -12.64 24.54
N LEU A 450 -14.56 -12.04 24.10
CA LEU A 450 -15.15 -10.86 24.76
C LEU A 450 -15.75 -11.20 26.13
N GLN A 451 -16.35 -12.38 26.33
CA GLN A 451 -16.89 -12.74 27.65
C GLN A 451 -15.79 -12.86 28.73
N LEU A 452 -14.57 -13.26 28.35
CA LEU A 452 -13.45 -13.46 29.28
C LEU A 452 -12.78 -12.15 29.76
N SER A 453 -13.22 -10.98 29.28
CA SER A 453 -12.59 -9.67 29.59
C SER A 453 -13.18 -8.91 30.78
N ASN A 454 -14.02 -9.53 31.63
CA ASN A 454 -14.60 -8.86 32.81
C ASN A 454 -13.84 -9.25 34.10
N PRO A 455 -13.10 -8.33 34.76
CA PRO A 455 -12.28 -8.66 35.92
C PRO A 455 -13.08 -8.92 37.22
N ASN A 456 -14.33 -8.45 37.32
CA ASN A 456 -14.98 -8.25 38.62
C ASN A 456 -15.94 -9.38 39.08
N LEU A 457 -16.10 -10.48 38.35
CA LEU A 457 -17.09 -11.53 38.67
C LEU A 457 -16.50 -12.96 38.58
N LEU A 458 -16.33 -13.60 39.74
CA LEU A 458 -15.75 -14.94 39.89
C LEU A 458 -16.59 -16.08 39.32
N ILE A 459 -17.92 -15.98 39.35
CA ILE A 459 -18.84 -17.08 39.00
C ILE A 459 -19.02 -17.24 37.47
N PRO A 460 -19.25 -16.16 36.68
CA PRO A 460 -19.30 -16.25 35.22
C PRO A 460 -17.95 -16.65 34.59
N ARG A 461 -16.82 -16.35 35.26
CA ARG A 461 -15.44 -16.59 34.77
C ARG A 461 -15.17 -18.06 34.41
N ASN A 462 -15.92 -19.00 35.00
CA ASN A 462 -15.71 -20.45 34.81
C ASN A 462 -16.80 -21.16 34.00
N ILE A 463 -18.07 -20.72 34.06
CA ILE A 463 -19.21 -21.50 33.52
C ILE A 463 -19.34 -21.34 32.00
N THR A 464 -19.33 -20.12 31.48
CA THR A 464 -19.43 -19.85 30.03
C THR A 464 -18.27 -20.40 29.20
N PRO A 465 -16.98 -20.31 29.59
CA PRO A 465 -15.91 -20.97 28.82
C PRO A 465 -16.03 -22.50 28.84
N VAL A 466 -16.53 -23.11 29.92
CA VAL A 466 -16.79 -24.56 29.97
C VAL A 466 -17.93 -24.95 29.02
N ILE A 467 -19.05 -24.21 29.01
CA ILE A 467 -20.13 -24.41 28.02
C ILE A 467 -19.61 -24.22 26.59
N GLY A 468 -18.78 -23.19 26.35
CA GLY A 468 -18.12 -22.95 25.07
C GLY A 468 -17.23 -24.11 24.63
N ILE A 469 -16.38 -24.63 25.53
CA ILE A 469 -15.52 -25.80 25.26
C ILE A 469 -16.37 -27.05 24.97
N ILE A 470 -17.46 -27.30 25.72
CA ILE A 470 -18.36 -28.42 25.48
C ILE A 470 -19.04 -28.31 24.10
N LEU A 471 -19.58 -27.15 23.76
CA LEU A 471 -20.18 -26.89 22.44
C LEU A 471 -19.14 -27.00 21.31
N LEU A 472 -17.92 -26.51 21.52
CA LEU A 472 -16.82 -26.65 20.56
C LEU A 472 -16.36 -28.10 20.39
N LEU A 473 -16.33 -28.90 21.46
CA LEU A 473 -16.01 -30.33 21.42
C LEU A 473 -17.08 -31.12 20.66
N ILE A 474 -18.36 -30.92 20.99
CA ILE A 474 -19.50 -31.54 20.28
C ILE A 474 -19.44 -31.19 18.79
N ASN A 475 -19.18 -29.93 18.45
CA ASN A 475 -19.07 -29.53 17.04
C ASN A 475 -17.78 -30.01 16.37
N SER A 476 -16.66 -30.16 17.08
CA SER A 476 -15.43 -30.77 16.52
C SER A 476 -15.61 -32.25 16.17
N TYR A 477 -16.49 -32.94 16.89
CA TYR A 477 -16.91 -34.31 16.61
C TYR A 477 -17.86 -34.40 15.41
N LEU A 478 -18.84 -33.49 15.32
CA LEU A 478 -19.79 -33.41 14.20
C LEU A 478 -19.17 -32.86 12.89
N LEU A 479 -18.10 -32.07 13.01
CA LEU A 479 -17.37 -31.41 11.93
C LEU A 479 -15.85 -31.48 12.20
N PRO A 480 -15.18 -32.58 11.78
CA PRO A 480 -13.72 -32.71 11.89
C PRO A 480 -13.02 -31.76 10.91
N HIS A 481 -12.81 -30.53 11.36
CA HIS A 481 -12.11 -29.46 10.63
C HIS A 481 -10.96 -28.89 11.46
N PHE A 482 -9.95 -28.34 10.76
CA PHE A 482 -8.76 -27.80 11.41
C PHE A 482 -9.06 -26.61 12.33
N SER A 483 -9.96 -25.71 11.93
CA SER A 483 -10.33 -24.52 12.71
C SER A 483 -10.99 -24.84 14.05
N THR A 484 -11.89 -25.84 14.10
CA THR A 484 -12.59 -26.21 15.35
C THR A 484 -11.63 -26.88 16.34
N ALA A 485 -10.78 -27.79 15.87
CA ALA A 485 -9.69 -28.35 16.67
C ALA A 485 -8.68 -27.26 17.12
N PHE A 486 -8.36 -26.29 16.25
CA PHE A 486 -7.46 -25.18 16.59
C PHE A 486 -7.99 -24.28 17.70
N ILE A 487 -9.27 -23.90 17.64
CA ILE A 487 -9.90 -23.07 18.67
C ILE A 487 -10.03 -23.85 20.00
N THR A 488 -10.38 -25.14 19.98
CA THR A 488 -10.47 -25.93 21.23
C THR A 488 -9.15 -26.03 21.98
N ILE A 489 -8.03 -26.30 21.30
CA ILE A 489 -6.71 -26.35 21.95
C ILE A 489 -6.27 -24.96 22.44
N GLY A 490 -6.53 -23.90 21.67
CA GLY A 490 -6.25 -22.53 22.09
C GLY A 490 -6.98 -22.13 23.36
N MET A 491 -8.28 -22.44 23.45
CA MET A 491 -9.08 -22.18 24.66
C MET A 491 -8.63 -23.03 25.85
N ALA A 492 -8.16 -24.26 25.63
CA ALA A 492 -7.59 -25.08 26.70
C ALA A 492 -6.30 -24.46 27.28
N ILE A 493 -5.37 -24.03 26.42
CA ILE A 493 -4.15 -23.31 26.83
C ILE A 493 -4.52 -22.02 27.58
N PHE A 494 -5.44 -21.22 27.04
CA PHE A 494 -5.89 -19.99 27.70
C PHE A 494 -6.54 -20.26 29.07
N SER A 495 -7.36 -21.31 29.19
CA SER A 495 -7.94 -21.70 30.48
C SER A 495 -6.88 -22.12 31.50
N ASN A 496 -5.80 -22.79 31.09
CA ASN A 496 -4.67 -23.10 31.95
C ASN A 496 -3.99 -21.82 32.45
N SER A 497 -3.74 -20.85 31.57
CA SER A 497 -3.16 -19.56 31.96
C SER A 497 -4.02 -18.79 32.98
N LEU A 498 -5.34 -18.85 32.86
CA LEU A 498 -6.27 -18.26 33.83
C LEU A 498 -6.25 -18.98 35.18
N ILE A 499 -6.20 -20.32 35.18
CA ILE A 499 -6.08 -21.11 36.41
C ILE A 499 -4.78 -20.76 37.13
N VAL A 500 -3.64 -20.74 36.42
CA VAL A 500 -2.35 -20.35 37.00
C VAL A 500 -2.42 -18.95 37.61
N LEU A 501 -3.02 -17.98 36.90
CA LEU A 501 -3.17 -16.62 37.39
C LEU A 501 -3.98 -16.58 38.71
N THR A 502 -5.14 -17.25 38.76
CA THR A 502 -5.95 -17.35 40.00
C THR A 502 -5.25 -18.08 41.14
N VAL A 503 -4.42 -19.09 40.85
CA VAL A 503 -3.62 -19.80 41.86
C VAL A 503 -2.50 -18.91 42.38
N THR A 504 -1.82 -18.14 41.52
CA THR A 504 -0.78 -17.19 41.95
C THR A 504 -1.34 -16.01 42.74
N GLU A 505 -2.55 -15.53 42.41
CA GLU A 505 -3.29 -14.53 43.21
C GLU A 505 -3.68 -15.10 44.59
N PHE A 506 -4.14 -16.35 44.66
CA PHE A 506 -4.58 -16.99 45.90
C PHE A 506 -3.41 -17.33 46.87
N PHE A 507 -2.22 -17.62 46.35
CA PHE A 507 -1.03 -17.98 47.15
C PHE A 507 0.01 -16.86 47.28
N GLU A 508 -0.29 -15.63 46.83
CA GLU A 508 0.64 -14.48 46.85
C GLU A 508 2.01 -14.74 46.18
N LEU A 509 2.03 -15.62 45.18
CA LEU A 509 3.25 -16.04 44.51
C LEU A 509 3.61 -15.13 43.32
N PRO A 510 4.89 -15.01 42.93
CA PRO A 510 5.30 -14.19 41.80
C PRO A 510 4.69 -14.69 40.49
N THR A 511 3.68 -13.96 40.01
CA THR A 511 2.77 -14.35 38.92
C THR A 511 3.51 -14.63 37.60
N ILE A 512 4.32 -13.68 37.13
CA ILE A 512 4.99 -13.75 35.82
C ILE A 512 6.02 -14.90 35.73
N PRO A 513 6.96 -15.09 36.70
CA PRO A 513 7.90 -16.20 36.65
C PRO A 513 7.23 -17.58 36.67
N ILE A 514 6.18 -17.75 37.47
CA ILE A 514 5.44 -19.02 37.56
C ILE A 514 4.66 -19.27 36.28
N TRP A 515 3.99 -18.25 35.73
CA TRP A 515 3.29 -18.35 34.46
C TRP A 515 4.23 -18.80 33.32
N ILE A 516 5.41 -18.18 33.19
CA ILE A 516 6.44 -18.58 32.19
C ILE A 516 6.87 -20.04 32.40
N ILE A 517 7.07 -20.49 33.65
CA ILE A 517 7.41 -21.89 33.94
C ILE A 517 6.27 -22.82 33.53
N THR A 518 5.03 -22.54 33.94
CA THR A 518 3.87 -23.39 33.64
C THR A 518 3.62 -23.52 32.14
N GLU A 519 3.84 -22.45 31.36
CA GLU A 519 3.71 -22.50 29.91
C GLU A 519 4.94 -23.13 29.22
N SER A 520 6.15 -23.03 29.80
CA SER A 520 7.28 -23.84 29.31
C SER A 520 7.06 -25.35 29.52
N LEU A 521 6.35 -25.74 30.58
CA LEU A 521 5.91 -27.11 30.84
C LEU A 521 4.73 -27.51 29.95
N SER A 522 3.77 -26.61 29.69
CA SER A 522 2.65 -26.85 28.76
C SER A 522 3.17 -27.12 27.34
N LEU A 523 4.24 -26.43 26.92
CA LEU A 523 4.94 -26.68 25.66
C LEU A 523 5.54 -28.09 25.57
N ILE A 524 6.16 -28.58 26.64
CA ILE A 524 6.68 -29.96 26.70
C ILE A 524 5.51 -30.96 26.64
N LEU A 525 4.42 -30.71 27.37
CA LEU A 525 3.22 -31.53 27.36
C LEU A 525 2.58 -31.60 25.96
N LEU A 526 2.47 -30.47 25.26
CA LEU A 526 2.00 -30.40 23.86
C LEU A 526 2.86 -31.29 22.96
N TRP A 527 4.19 -31.26 23.10
CA TRP A 527 5.06 -32.13 22.30
C TRP A 527 4.91 -33.63 22.63
N LEU A 528 4.68 -33.98 23.90
CA LEU A 528 4.34 -35.35 24.28
C LEU A 528 2.99 -35.79 23.68
N ILE A 529 1.95 -34.96 23.80
CA ILE A 529 0.62 -35.19 23.19
C ILE A 529 0.75 -35.36 21.67
N TRP A 530 1.57 -34.55 20.99
CA TRP A 530 1.86 -34.69 19.56
C TRP A 530 2.47 -36.05 19.23
N THR A 531 3.45 -36.52 20.01
CA THR A 531 4.06 -37.86 19.79
C THR A 531 3.06 -39.00 19.97
N TYR A 532 2.13 -38.88 20.93
CA TYR A 532 1.06 -39.86 21.16
C TYR A 532 0.02 -39.86 20.04
N LEU A 533 -0.55 -38.69 19.71
CA LEU A 533 -1.58 -38.56 18.68
C LEU A 533 -1.08 -38.98 17.30
N LYS A 534 0.21 -38.77 17.00
CA LYS A 534 0.85 -39.16 15.75
C LYS A 534 0.94 -40.67 15.52
N GLN A 535 0.73 -41.48 16.56
CA GLN A 535 0.64 -42.95 16.44
C GLN A 535 -0.77 -43.42 16.06
N LYS A 536 -1.77 -42.53 16.02
CA LYS A 536 -3.18 -42.86 15.73
C LYS A 536 -3.53 -42.53 14.27
N THR A 537 -4.34 -43.40 13.65
CA THR A 537 -4.77 -43.28 12.24
C THR A 537 -6.14 -42.63 12.04
N GLN A 538 -6.86 -42.32 13.13
CA GLN A 538 -8.20 -41.72 13.07
C GLN A 538 -8.15 -40.30 12.47
N ALA A 539 -9.14 -39.95 11.64
CA ALA A 539 -9.21 -38.64 10.98
C ALA A 539 -9.16 -37.45 11.97
N LEU A 540 -9.82 -37.58 13.12
CA LEU A 540 -9.77 -36.59 14.20
C LEU A 540 -8.34 -36.42 14.75
N ALA A 541 -7.61 -37.52 14.98
CA ALA A 541 -6.21 -37.48 15.45
C ALA A 541 -5.27 -36.86 14.41
N ILE A 542 -5.50 -37.07 13.11
CA ILE A 542 -4.74 -36.43 12.01
C ILE A 542 -4.95 -34.91 11.98
N ILE A 543 -6.10 -34.42 12.46
CA ILE A 543 -6.37 -32.98 12.59
C ILE A 543 -5.72 -32.46 13.87
N TYR A 544 -5.96 -33.10 15.01
CA TYR A 544 -5.41 -32.68 16.31
C TYR A 544 -3.87 -32.72 16.33
N THR A 545 -3.21 -33.68 15.67
CA THR A 545 -1.74 -33.66 15.50
C THR A 545 -1.25 -32.38 14.83
N LYS A 546 -1.86 -31.95 13.72
CA LYS A 546 -1.51 -30.69 13.05
C LYS A 546 -1.74 -29.47 13.95
N VAL A 547 -2.85 -29.47 14.70
CA VAL A 547 -3.19 -28.37 15.59
C VAL A 547 -2.22 -28.25 16.75
N VAL A 548 -1.90 -29.36 17.43
CA VAL A 548 -0.92 -29.37 18.53
C VAL A 548 0.46 -28.92 18.02
N ASP A 549 0.84 -29.30 16.79
CA ASP A 549 2.06 -28.82 16.14
C ASP A 549 2.05 -27.29 15.95
N THR A 550 0.93 -26.73 15.48
CA THR A 550 0.80 -25.27 15.34
C THR A 550 0.77 -24.52 16.67
N TRP A 551 0.11 -25.03 17.70
CA TRP A 551 0.10 -24.39 19.02
C TRP A 551 1.45 -24.48 19.73
N GLY A 552 2.16 -25.61 19.62
CA GLY A 552 3.53 -25.72 20.13
C GLY A 552 4.49 -24.72 19.50
N LEU A 553 4.34 -24.42 18.20
CA LEU A 553 5.08 -23.35 17.52
C LEU A 553 4.66 -21.95 17.99
N ILE A 554 3.37 -21.65 18.06
CA ILE A 554 2.85 -20.34 18.53
C ILE A 554 3.34 -20.06 19.95
N LEU A 555 3.19 -21.03 20.86
CA LEU A 555 3.54 -20.87 22.26
C LEU A 555 5.06 -20.71 22.46
N SER A 556 5.88 -21.35 21.63
CA SER A 556 7.34 -21.11 21.60
C SER A 556 7.71 -19.67 21.23
N GLY A 557 6.92 -19.02 20.36
CA GLY A 557 7.10 -17.61 19.98
C GLY A 557 6.55 -16.64 21.03
N VAL A 558 5.37 -16.92 21.59
CA VAL A 558 4.75 -16.09 22.64
C VAL A 558 5.65 -16.01 23.88
N LEU A 559 6.28 -17.14 24.29
CA LEU A 559 7.19 -17.17 25.43
C LEU A 559 8.45 -16.30 25.28
N LEU A 560 8.86 -15.96 24.06
CA LEU A 560 10.00 -15.05 23.84
C LEU A 560 9.68 -13.59 24.21
N VAL A 561 8.43 -13.16 24.06
CA VAL A 561 8.04 -11.74 24.22
C VAL A 561 8.18 -11.25 25.66
N PRO A 562 7.66 -11.95 26.71
CA PRO A 562 7.87 -11.57 28.11
C PRO A 562 9.35 -11.54 28.51
N ILE A 563 10.13 -12.54 28.04
CA ILE A 563 11.57 -12.63 28.34
C ILE A 563 12.32 -11.46 27.70
N PHE A 564 11.94 -11.06 26.48
CA PHE A 564 12.49 -9.90 25.78
C PHE A 564 12.13 -8.57 26.44
N ILE A 565 10.87 -8.38 26.84
CA ILE A 565 10.42 -7.19 27.57
C ILE A 565 11.19 -7.06 28.90
N ASN A 566 11.32 -8.14 29.66
CA ASN A 566 12.05 -8.17 30.94
C ASN A 566 13.55 -7.76 30.83
N ARG A 567 14.16 -7.79 29.64
CA ARG A 567 15.52 -7.26 29.42
C ARG A 567 15.54 -5.80 28.95
N LEU A 568 14.48 -5.31 28.31
CA LEU A 568 14.35 -3.91 27.91
C LEU A 568 13.94 -3.02 29.10
N THR A 569 13.06 -3.52 29.97
CA THR A 569 12.70 -2.83 31.20
C THR A 569 13.78 -3.08 32.25
N ALA A 570 14.58 -2.06 32.56
CA ALA A 570 15.65 -2.16 33.57
C ALA A 570 15.13 -2.48 35.00
N ASN A 571 13.82 -2.41 35.23
CA ASN A 571 13.15 -3.04 36.38
C ASN A 571 12.84 -4.51 36.07
N SER A 572 13.54 -5.40 36.76
CA SER A 572 13.48 -6.85 36.58
C SER A 572 12.22 -7.47 37.19
N PHE A 573 11.27 -7.87 36.34
CA PHE A 573 10.16 -8.76 36.73
C PHE A 573 10.65 -10.17 37.10
N ILE A 574 11.83 -10.57 36.60
CA ILE A 574 12.54 -11.80 36.99
C ILE A 574 13.83 -11.39 37.74
N ASN A 575 13.73 -11.15 39.04
CA ASN A 575 14.85 -10.78 39.92
C ASN A 575 15.88 -11.90 40.17
N ASN A 576 15.62 -13.13 39.72
CA ASN A 576 16.43 -14.29 40.05
C ASN A 576 17.07 -14.90 38.79
N ASP A 577 18.37 -14.66 38.60
CA ASP A 577 19.18 -15.15 37.47
C ASP A 577 19.08 -16.69 37.28
N LEU A 578 18.81 -17.45 38.36
CA LEU A 578 18.59 -18.91 38.28
C LEU A 578 17.27 -19.27 37.57
N PHE A 579 16.20 -18.51 37.80
CA PHE A 579 14.90 -18.75 37.15
C PHE A 579 14.95 -18.40 35.67
N LEU A 580 15.65 -17.31 35.31
CA LEU A 580 15.89 -16.95 33.91
C LEU A 580 16.74 -18.02 33.20
N PHE A 581 17.76 -18.56 33.87
CA PHE A 581 18.58 -19.65 33.34
C PHE A 581 17.77 -20.93 33.08
N ILE A 582 16.89 -21.34 34.00
CA ILE A 582 16.07 -22.54 33.85
C ILE A 582 15.08 -22.39 32.67
N THR A 583 14.41 -21.25 32.56
CA THR A 583 13.41 -21.01 31.48
C THR A 583 14.05 -20.90 30.10
N ILE A 584 15.21 -20.23 29.97
CA ILE A 584 15.96 -20.18 28.72
C ILE A 584 16.37 -21.59 28.26
N ASN A 585 16.96 -22.40 29.15
CA ASN A 585 17.42 -23.73 28.77
C ASN A 585 16.26 -24.71 28.52
N SER A 586 15.15 -24.65 29.27
CA SER A 586 13.98 -25.51 29.01
C SER A 586 13.36 -25.23 27.64
N LEU A 587 13.23 -23.96 27.26
CA LEU A 587 12.71 -23.53 25.96
C LEU A 587 13.65 -23.95 24.80
N MET A 588 14.96 -23.81 24.97
CA MET A 588 15.97 -24.30 24.01
C MET A 588 15.89 -25.82 23.83
N ILE A 589 15.81 -26.59 24.92
CA ILE A 589 15.74 -28.05 24.88
C ILE A 589 14.43 -28.52 24.24
N ALA A 590 13.29 -27.93 24.60
CA ALA A 590 11.99 -28.36 24.09
C ALA A 590 11.82 -28.07 22.58
N THR A 591 12.29 -26.91 22.11
CA THR A 591 12.30 -26.57 20.67
C THR A 591 13.29 -27.42 19.88
N ALA A 592 14.48 -27.70 20.43
CA ALA A 592 15.44 -28.65 19.83
C ALA A 592 14.86 -30.07 19.75
N TYR A 593 14.24 -30.58 20.82
CA TYR A 593 13.63 -31.91 20.86
C TYR A 593 12.58 -32.11 19.76
N ARG A 594 11.64 -31.16 19.60
CA ARG A 594 10.65 -31.24 18.52
C ARG A 594 11.29 -31.27 17.15
N SER A 595 12.38 -30.53 16.95
CA SER A 595 13.09 -30.43 15.68
C SER A 595 13.73 -31.76 15.24
N TRP A 596 14.12 -32.61 16.19
CA TRP A 596 14.70 -33.93 15.90
C TRP A 596 13.65 -34.99 15.50
N GLN A 597 12.36 -34.77 15.81
CA GLN A 597 11.29 -35.74 15.57
C GLN A 597 10.84 -35.82 14.10
N LYS A 598 10.58 -37.05 13.62
CA LYS A 598 10.06 -37.31 12.26
C LYS A 598 8.55 -36.99 12.15
N PRO A 599 8.03 -36.45 11.02
CA PRO A 599 8.77 -36.05 9.83
C PRO A 599 9.59 -34.78 10.10
N LYS A 600 10.85 -34.80 9.66
CA LYS A 600 11.75 -33.65 9.74
C LYS A 600 11.27 -32.59 8.74
N GLN A 601 10.49 -31.62 9.22
CA GLN A 601 10.15 -30.45 8.41
C GLN A 601 11.25 -29.41 8.59
N GLU A 602 11.93 -29.04 7.49
CA GLU A 602 13.02 -28.06 7.53
C GLU A 602 12.63 -26.78 8.27
N LYS A 603 11.42 -26.26 8.02
CA LYS A 603 10.86 -25.06 8.67
C LYS A 603 10.88 -25.10 10.21
N ILE A 604 10.69 -26.27 10.82
CA ILE A 604 10.63 -26.42 12.29
C ILE A 604 12.05 -26.44 12.90
N LEU A 605 13.01 -27.04 12.20
CA LEU A 605 14.43 -27.01 12.55
C LEU A 605 15.06 -25.62 12.35
N TRP A 606 14.52 -24.86 11.40
CA TRP A 606 14.83 -23.44 11.24
C TRP A 606 14.34 -22.61 12.43
N SER A 607 13.08 -22.77 12.86
CA SER A 607 12.58 -22.07 14.05
C SER A 607 13.35 -22.44 15.31
N SER A 608 13.70 -23.72 15.55
CA SER A 608 14.50 -24.07 16.74
C SER A 608 15.89 -23.44 16.72
N SER A 609 16.56 -23.42 15.56
CA SER A 609 17.89 -22.81 15.43
C SER A 609 17.88 -21.28 15.64
N ILE A 610 16.82 -20.60 15.19
CA ILE A 610 16.61 -19.16 15.41
C ILE A 610 16.29 -18.89 16.89
N VAL A 611 15.37 -19.66 17.50
CA VAL A 611 15.03 -19.54 18.94
C VAL A 611 16.28 -19.71 19.81
N ILE A 612 17.12 -20.71 19.52
CA ILE A 612 18.38 -20.94 20.25
C ILE A 612 19.33 -19.73 20.18
N LEU A 613 19.37 -18.98 19.07
CA LEU A 613 20.20 -17.76 18.95
C LEU A 613 19.57 -16.54 19.63
N VAL A 614 18.25 -16.35 19.47
CA VAL A 614 17.51 -15.22 20.05
C VAL A 614 17.53 -15.24 21.59
N LEU A 615 17.71 -16.43 22.18
CA LEU A 615 17.81 -16.67 23.63
C LEU A 615 19.22 -16.47 24.24
N GLN A 616 20.23 -16.11 23.44
CA GLN A 616 21.60 -15.80 23.89
C GLN A 616 21.81 -14.28 24.09
N LEU A 617 21.25 -13.49 23.16
CA LEU A 617 20.56 -12.28 23.57
C LEU A 617 19.52 -12.70 24.63
N LEU A 618 19.27 -11.94 25.70
CA LEU A 618 18.50 -12.41 26.89
C LEU A 618 19.31 -13.15 27.98
N ASP A 619 20.61 -13.42 27.77
CA ASP A 619 21.52 -13.95 28.81
C ASP A 619 21.45 -13.21 30.18
N PRO A 620 21.44 -13.93 31.33
CA PRO A 620 21.38 -13.39 32.70
C PRO A 620 22.63 -12.56 33.07
N ASN A 621 22.58 -11.74 34.13
CA ASN A 621 23.67 -10.78 34.40
C ASN A 621 24.96 -11.40 34.96
N LEU A 622 24.84 -12.47 35.76
CA LEU A 622 25.97 -13.19 36.34
C LEU A 622 26.91 -13.84 35.30
N LEU A 623 28.16 -13.37 35.27
CA LEU A 623 29.18 -13.73 34.26
C LEU A 623 29.58 -15.22 34.25
N ASN A 624 29.32 -15.96 35.33
CA ASN A 624 29.48 -17.42 35.36
C ASN A 624 28.35 -18.15 34.64
N ILE A 625 27.11 -17.65 34.75
CA ILE A 625 25.92 -18.24 34.12
C ILE A 625 25.93 -17.92 32.62
N LYS A 626 26.35 -16.70 32.23
CA LYS A 626 26.57 -16.23 30.84
C LYS A 626 27.44 -17.12 29.95
N ILE A 627 28.20 -18.08 30.50
CA ILE A 627 29.03 -18.99 29.69
C ILE A 627 28.29 -20.31 29.43
N ILE A 628 27.40 -20.73 30.33
CA ILE A 628 26.73 -22.04 30.24
C ILE A 628 25.66 -22.03 29.14
N THR A 629 24.88 -20.95 29.03
CA THR A 629 23.84 -20.77 28.00
C THR A 629 24.40 -20.78 26.57
N PRO A 630 25.54 -20.12 26.27
CA PRO A 630 26.26 -20.30 25.02
C PRO A 630 26.74 -21.73 24.77
N ILE A 631 27.27 -22.41 25.78
CA ILE A 631 27.73 -23.80 25.64
C ILE A 631 26.54 -24.71 25.28
N THR A 632 25.42 -24.65 26.01
CA THR A 632 24.22 -25.45 25.66
C THR A 632 23.69 -25.10 24.28
N GLY A 633 23.72 -23.82 23.89
CA GLY A 633 23.39 -23.35 22.55
C GLY A 633 24.27 -23.95 21.45
N THR A 634 25.60 -23.96 21.63
CA THR A 634 26.52 -24.57 20.65
C THR A 634 26.30 -26.08 20.50
N VAL A 635 26.06 -26.81 21.60
CA VAL A 635 25.83 -28.25 21.58
C VAL A 635 24.50 -28.59 20.89
N LEU A 636 23.42 -27.85 21.18
CA LEU A 636 22.12 -28.04 20.53
C LEU A 636 22.14 -27.65 19.04
N LEU A 637 22.85 -26.58 18.66
CA LEU A 637 23.04 -26.25 17.25
C LEU A 637 23.90 -27.30 16.54
N PHE A 638 24.91 -27.87 17.20
CA PHE A 638 25.76 -28.92 16.63
C PHE A 638 24.96 -30.19 16.34
N THR A 639 24.10 -30.64 17.27
CA THR A 639 23.19 -31.77 17.02
C THR A 639 22.15 -31.44 15.95
N ASN A 640 21.62 -30.20 15.91
CA ASN A 640 20.78 -29.74 14.79
C ASN A 640 21.50 -29.82 13.44
N SER A 641 22.79 -29.46 13.37
CA SER A 641 23.59 -29.54 12.14
C SER A 641 23.83 -30.98 11.65
N TYR A 642 23.88 -31.95 12.58
CA TYR A 642 23.92 -33.37 12.22
C TYR A 642 22.58 -33.85 11.65
N PHE A 643 21.45 -33.38 12.20
CA PHE A 643 20.12 -33.76 11.71
C PHE A 643 19.67 -33.00 10.45
N LEU A 644 20.19 -31.79 10.23
CA LEU A 644 20.13 -30.99 9.00
C LEU A 644 21.53 -30.52 8.56
N PRO A 645 22.19 -31.25 7.64
CA PRO A 645 23.40 -30.78 6.97
C PRO A 645 23.04 -29.66 5.98
N ASN A 646 22.81 -28.45 6.52
CA ASN A 646 22.52 -27.24 5.76
C ASN A 646 23.61 -26.18 6.04
N TYR A 647 23.91 -25.37 5.03
CA TYR A 647 24.91 -24.30 5.13
C TYR A 647 24.64 -23.36 6.31
N ILE A 648 23.37 -23.01 6.55
CA ILE A 648 23.03 -21.95 7.52
C ILE A 648 22.97 -22.48 8.97
N THR A 649 22.55 -23.73 9.21
CA THR A 649 22.66 -24.34 10.55
C THR A 649 24.12 -24.45 10.98
N VAL A 650 24.99 -24.87 10.05
CA VAL A 650 26.44 -24.92 10.27
C VAL A 650 27.04 -23.52 10.47
N PHE A 651 26.61 -22.53 9.70
CA PHE A 651 26.99 -21.12 9.91
C PHE A 651 26.64 -20.63 11.32
N MET A 652 25.41 -20.90 11.77
CA MET A 652 24.97 -20.59 13.13
C MET A 652 25.80 -21.33 14.19
N THR A 653 26.17 -22.61 14.00
CA THR A 653 27.04 -23.31 14.98
C THR A 653 28.40 -22.66 15.16
N ILE A 654 29.05 -22.24 14.07
CA ILE A 654 30.39 -21.66 14.11
C ILE A 654 30.33 -20.24 14.68
N GLY A 655 29.35 -19.44 14.29
CA GLY A 655 29.09 -18.12 14.91
C GLY A 655 28.87 -18.23 16.42
N MET A 656 28.08 -19.21 16.86
CA MET A 656 27.81 -19.43 18.28
C MET A 656 29.05 -19.92 19.05
N ALA A 657 29.91 -20.73 18.43
CA ALA A 657 31.18 -21.15 19.00
C ALA A 657 32.16 -19.98 19.16
N ILE A 658 32.20 -19.05 18.20
CA ILE A 658 32.98 -17.80 18.29
C ILE A 658 32.47 -16.93 19.44
N PHE A 659 31.15 -16.77 19.59
CA PHE A 659 30.55 -16.01 20.68
C PHE A 659 30.84 -16.63 22.06
N CYS A 660 30.68 -17.94 22.21
CA CYS A 660 31.05 -18.64 23.44
C CYS A 660 32.55 -18.43 23.77
N ARG A 661 33.42 -18.55 22.77
CA ARG A 661 34.86 -18.31 22.91
C ARG A 661 35.17 -16.88 23.33
N SER A 662 34.48 -15.87 22.78
CA SER A 662 34.76 -14.46 23.10
C SER A 662 34.41 -14.12 24.55
N LEU A 663 33.35 -14.72 25.11
CA LEU A 663 33.00 -14.59 26.53
C LEU A 663 34.03 -15.26 27.46
N ILE A 664 34.57 -16.42 27.06
CA ILE A 664 35.65 -17.10 27.80
C ILE A 664 36.92 -16.25 27.78
N VAL A 665 37.29 -15.67 26.63
CA VAL A 665 38.44 -14.75 26.51
C VAL A 665 38.24 -13.49 27.36
N LEU A 666 37.05 -12.87 27.31
CA LEU A 666 36.72 -11.69 28.13
C LEU A 666 36.86 -12.00 29.63
N LYS A 667 36.42 -13.18 30.08
CA LYS A 667 36.59 -13.64 31.46
C LYS A 667 38.07 -13.83 31.82
N ALA A 668 38.86 -14.46 30.94
CA ALA A 668 40.29 -14.66 31.16
C ALA A 668 41.05 -13.31 31.25
N ILE A 669 40.75 -12.35 30.37
CA ILE A 669 41.34 -11.00 30.39
C ILE A 669 41.04 -10.30 31.72
N LYS A 670 39.80 -10.38 32.23
CA LYS A 670 39.40 -9.79 33.51
C LYS A 670 40.02 -10.47 34.74
N ILE A 671 40.29 -11.79 34.68
CA ILE A 671 40.94 -12.52 35.79
C ILE A 671 42.44 -12.24 35.83
N LEU A 672 43.08 -12.14 34.66
CA LEU A 672 44.53 -12.00 34.52
C LEU A 672 44.99 -10.53 34.37
N ASN A 673 44.08 -9.56 34.45
CA ASN A 673 44.33 -8.13 34.27
C ASN A 673 45.18 -7.78 33.02
N LEU A 674 44.88 -8.47 31.90
CA LEU A 674 45.61 -8.31 30.64
C LEU A 674 45.12 -7.10 29.83
N PRO A 675 45.97 -6.50 28.97
CA PRO A 675 45.55 -5.39 28.12
C PRO A 675 44.51 -5.85 27.09
N THR A 676 43.32 -5.27 27.14
CA THR A 676 42.12 -5.74 26.42
C THR A 676 42.32 -5.80 24.91
N ILE A 677 42.69 -4.68 24.28
CA ILE A 677 42.76 -4.56 22.82
C ILE A 677 43.85 -5.48 22.21
N PRO A 678 45.13 -5.45 22.65
CA PRO A 678 46.17 -6.29 22.06
C PRO A 678 45.90 -7.78 22.21
N VAL A 679 45.41 -8.21 23.39
CA VAL A 679 45.06 -9.63 23.61
C VAL A 679 43.86 -10.05 22.79
N TRP A 680 42.85 -9.18 22.61
CA TRP A 680 41.71 -9.49 21.75
C TRP A 680 42.15 -9.77 20.31
N ILE A 681 42.87 -8.83 19.68
CA ILE A 681 43.32 -8.98 18.28
C ILE A 681 44.27 -10.18 18.14
N LEU A 682 45.16 -10.43 19.12
CA LEU A 682 46.00 -11.63 19.17
C LEU A 682 45.14 -12.90 19.14
N THR A 683 44.13 -13.00 20.01
CA THR A 683 43.26 -14.17 20.02
C THR A 683 42.52 -14.32 18.68
N GLU A 684 42.03 -13.24 18.07
CA GLU A 684 41.36 -13.32 16.76
C GLU A 684 42.28 -13.87 15.66
N SER A 685 43.55 -13.45 15.62
CA SER A 685 44.55 -13.97 14.67
C SER A 685 44.82 -15.47 14.82
N LEU A 686 44.84 -15.99 16.06
CA LEU A 686 44.98 -17.43 16.33
C LEU A 686 43.77 -18.23 15.83
N THR A 687 42.55 -17.71 16.01
CA THR A 687 41.33 -18.35 15.46
C THR A 687 41.29 -18.36 13.94
N LEU A 688 41.80 -17.31 13.29
CA LEU A 688 41.90 -17.25 11.83
C LEU A 688 42.83 -18.35 11.29
N ILE A 689 43.99 -18.59 11.92
CA ILE A 689 44.85 -19.74 11.56
C ILE A 689 44.10 -21.06 11.77
N LEU A 690 43.47 -21.25 12.94
CA LEU A 690 42.73 -22.49 13.25
C LEU A 690 41.62 -22.75 12.23
N PHE A 691 40.88 -21.73 11.80
CA PHE A 691 39.82 -21.88 10.78
C PHE A 691 40.38 -22.31 9.43
N TRP A 692 41.52 -21.79 8.98
CA TRP A 692 42.13 -22.21 7.71
C TRP A 692 42.84 -23.56 7.79
N LEU A 693 43.36 -23.96 8.96
CA LEU A 693 43.79 -25.34 9.21
C LEU A 693 42.61 -26.31 9.14
N ILE A 694 41.52 -26.04 9.87
CA ILE A 694 40.31 -26.89 9.89
C ILE A 694 39.67 -26.96 8.50
N TRP A 695 39.54 -25.84 7.79
CA TRP A 695 39.10 -25.78 6.40
C TRP A 695 39.93 -26.70 5.50
N SER A 696 41.27 -26.62 5.58
CA SER A 696 42.17 -27.41 4.73
C SER A 696 42.08 -28.91 4.99
N TYR A 697 41.75 -29.31 6.23
CA TYR A 697 41.52 -30.70 6.63
C TYR A 697 40.14 -31.20 6.18
N LEU A 698 39.07 -30.43 6.44
CA LEU A 698 37.70 -30.81 6.09
C LEU A 698 37.46 -30.84 4.57
N LYS A 699 38.13 -29.96 3.81
CA LYS A 699 38.09 -29.94 2.34
C LYS A 699 38.56 -31.27 1.70
N GLN A 700 39.31 -32.10 2.42
CA GLN A 700 39.78 -33.42 1.97
C GLN A 700 38.75 -34.54 2.23
N LYS A 701 37.64 -34.27 2.90
CA LYS A 701 36.62 -35.27 3.25
C LYS A 701 35.45 -35.23 2.26
N THR A 702 34.93 -36.40 1.92
CA THR A 702 33.83 -36.59 0.96
C THR A 702 32.43 -36.51 1.58
N GLN A 703 32.33 -36.47 2.91
CA GLN A 703 31.05 -36.42 3.63
C GLN A 703 30.35 -35.07 3.44
N VAL A 704 29.06 -35.07 3.13
CA VAL A 704 28.25 -33.85 2.87
C VAL A 704 28.36 -32.83 4.01
N LEU A 705 28.28 -33.27 5.27
CA LEU A 705 28.41 -32.38 6.42
C LEU A 705 29.80 -31.72 6.48
N ALA A 706 30.87 -32.48 6.18
CA ALA A 706 32.24 -31.98 6.19
C ALA A 706 32.50 -30.95 5.07
N THR A 707 31.92 -31.12 3.88
CA THR A 707 32.05 -30.14 2.79
C THR A 707 31.33 -28.82 3.12
N ILE A 708 30.19 -28.90 3.82
CA ILE A 708 29.47 -27.72 4.30
C ILE A 708 30.26 -27.00 5.40
N TYR A 709 30.76 -27.72 6.42
CA TYR A 709 31.62 -27.14 7.46
C TYR A 709 32.88 -26.50 6.85
N ALA A 710 33.54 -27.15 5.88
CA ALA A 710 34.66 -26.54 5.16
C ALA A 710 34.27 -25.18 4.55
N LYS A 711 33.18 -25.13 3.77
CA LYS A 711 32.71 -23.88 3.14
C LYS A 711 32.39 -22.77 4.16
N VAL A 712 31.82 -23.14 5.32
CA VAL A 712 31.51 -22.17 6.38
C VAL A 712 32.76 -21.66 7.10
N PHE A 713 33.71 -22.54 7.47
CA PHE A 713 35.00 -22.13 8.04
C PHE A 713 35.80 -21.22 7.11
N ASP A 714 35.72 -21.45 5.79
CA ASP A 714 36.33 -20.58 4.79
C ASP A 714 35.78 -19.15 4.87
N ILE A 715 34.45 -19.03 4.85
CA ILE A 715 33.73 -17.75 4.86
C ILE A 715 33.92 -17.00 6.19
N TYR A 716 33.84 -17.70 7.33
CA TYR A 716 34.18 -17.11 8.62
C TYR A 716 35.64 -16.65 8.69
N GLY A 717 36.58 -17.41 8.11
CA GLY A 717 37.98 -16.98 8.02
C GLY A 717 38.17 -15.73 7.16
N ILE A 718 37.42 -15.57 6.06
CA ILE A 718 37.44 -14.35 5.25
C ILE A 718 36.88 -13.16 6.06
N ILE A 719 35.70 -13.29 6.67
CA ILE A 719 35.06 -12.24 7.47
C ILE A 719 35.99 -11.82 8.63
N LEU A 720 36.54 -12.80 9.35
CA LEU A 720 37.45 -12.57 10.47
C LEU A 720 38.75 -11.89 10.00
N SER A 721 39.29 -12.25 8.83
CA SER A 721 40.47 -11.57 8.27
C SER A 721 40.21 -10.09 7.98
N GLY A 722 39.03 -9.74 7.47
CA GLY A 722 38.62 -8.35 7.26
C GLY A 722 38.44 -7.59 8.59
N PHE A 723 37.83 -8.22 9.59
CA PHE A 723 37.67 -7.62 10.92
C PHE A 723 39.01 -7.37 11.63
N ILE A 724 39.95 -8.32 11.55
CA ILE A 724 41.29 -8.14 12.13
C ILE A 724 42.05 -7.04 11.39
N LEU A 725 42.03 -7.01 10.06
CA LEU A 725 42.65 -5.92 9.27
C LEU A 725 42.09 -4.55 9.65
N ALA A 726 40.76 -4.40 9.75
CA ALA A 726 40.11 -3.16 10.17
C ALA A 726 40.47 -2.77 11.62
N SER A 727 40.53 -3.74 12.53
CA SER A 727 40.94 -3.49 13.92
C SER A 727 42.40 -3.03 14.01
N LEU A 728 43.27 -3.63 13.21
CA LEU A 728 44.69 -3.26 13.12
C LEU A 728 44.90 -1.90 12.45
N THR A 729 44.13 -1.52 11.42
CA THR A 729 44.22 -0.17 10.83
C THR A 729 43.79 0.89 11.82
N LEU A 730 42.66 0.69 12.51
CA LEU A 730 42.19 1.62 13.54
C LEU A 730 43.19 1.76 14.69
N TYR A 731 43.77 0.66 15.16
CA TYR A 731 44.83 0.68 16.17
C TYR A 731 46.09 1.44 15.67
N SER A 732 46.48 1.22 14.42
CA SER A 732 47.64 1.90 13.81
C SER A 732 47.42 3.41 13.64
N ILE A 733 46.20 3.84 13.31
CA ILE A 733 45.81 5.25 13.26
C ILE A 733 45.77 5.86 14.68
N ALA A 734 45.23 5.12 15.65
CA ALA A 734 45.16 5.56 17.05
C ALA A 734 46.54 5.79 17.69
N ILE A 735 47.60 5.10 17.22
CA ILE A 735 48.99 5.42 17.59
C ILE A 735 49.39 6.81 17.08
N PHE A 736 49.26 7.09 15.78
CA PHE A 736 49.63 8.39 15.22
C PHE A 736 48.79 9.58 15.73
N TRP A 737 47.59 9.32 16.26
CA TRP A 737 46.76 10.33 16.92
C TRP A 737 47.00 10.42 18.44
N GLY A 738 47.95 9.66 19.00
CA GLY A 738 48.29 9.69 20.43
C GLY A 738 47.25 9.07 21.37
N TYR A 739 46.24 8.37 20.84
CA TYR A 739 45.19 7.72 21.64
C TYR A 739 45.65 6.40 22.28
N THR A 740 46.64 5.72 21.70
CA THR A 740 47.15 4.42 22.17
C THR A 740 48.65 4.28 21.92
N SER A 741 49.39 3.64 22.83
CA SER A 741 50.81 3.33 22.61
C SER A 741 51.01 2.08 21.74
N SER A 742 52.15 2.02 21.04
CA SER A 742 52.56 0.87 20.21
C SER A 742 52.91 -0.35 21.07
N SER A 743 52.55 -1.57 20.61
CA SER A 743 52.66 -2.81 21.40
C SER A 743 53.31 -3.97 20.63
N PHE A 744 54.32 -4.60 21.23
CA PHE A 744 54.94 -5.83 20.71
C PHE A 744 53.94 -6.97 20.48
N LEU A 745 52.86 -7.07 21.28
CA LEU A 745 51.80 -8.07 21.07
C LEU A 745 51.09 -7.89 19.73
N VAL A 746 50.96 -6.65 19.25
CA VAL A 746 50.31 -6.37 17.96
C VAL A 746 51.24 -6.72 16.80
N ILE A 747 52.55 -6.54 16.93
CA ILE A 747 53.53 -7.03 15.95
C ILE A 747 53.45 -8.56 15.83
N ILE A 748 53.44 -9.29 16.96
CA ILE A 748 53.27 -10.75 16.99
C ILE A 748 51.94 -11.15 16.33
N THR A 749 50.86 -10.42 16.61
CA THR A 749 49.53 -10.64 16.02
C THR A 749 49.53 -10.49 14.49
N ILE A 750 50.22 -9.48 13.96
CA ILE A 750 50.33 -9.27 12.50
C ILE A 750 51.17 -10.38 11.86
N ILE A 751 52.25 -10.85 12.51
CA ILE A 751 53.04 -11.99 12.05
C ILE A 751 52.19 -13.27 11.98
N ILE A 752 51.37 -13.54 13.01
CA ILE A 752 50.42 -14.66 13.03
C ILE A 752 49.41 -14.54 11.88
N LEU A 753 48.82 -13.37 11.67
CA LEU A 753 47.90 -13.13 10.56
C LEU A 753 48.58 -13.31 9.18
N LEU A 754 49.82 -12.85 9.01
CA LEU A 754 50.62 -13.06 7.80
C LEU A 754 50.90 -14.54 7.55
N LEU A 755 51.24 -15.32 8.59
CA LEU A 755 51.43 -16.78 8.49
C LEU A 755 50.13 -17.49 8.07
N GLY A 756 48.99 -17.08 8.62
CA GLY A 756 47.67 -17.57 8.21
C GLY A 756 47.37 -17.27 6.74
N LEU A 757 47.56 -16.02 6.32
CA LEU A 757 47.34 -15.60 4.93
C LEU A 757 48.26 -16.34 3.96
N LEU A 758 49.54 -16.51 4.32
CA LEU A 758 50.53 -17.25 3.54
C LEU A 758 50.14 -18.73 3.42
N TYR A 759 49.70 -19.38 4.50
CA TYR A 759 49.19 -20.74 4.45
C TYR A 759 48.02 -20.88 3.46
N ARG A 760 47.10 -19.89 3.48
CA ARG A 760 45.95 -19.86 2.56
C ARG A 760 46.37 -19.62 1.11
N THR A 761 47.24 -18.65 0.81
CA THR A 761 47.70 -18.36 -0.57
C THR A 761 48.39 -19.55 -1.22
N ILE A 762 49.19 -20.31 -0.47
CA ILE A 762 49.84 -21.54 -0.97
C ILE A 762 48.80 -22.60 -1.37
N LYS A 763 47.69 -22.72 -0.63
CA LYS A 763 46.64 -23.72 -0.92
C LYS A 763 45.67 -23.29 -2.01
N GLN A 764 45.39 -21.98 -2.13
CA GLN A 764 44.53 -21.39 -3.16
C GLN A 764 44.97 -19.94 -3.46
N PRO A 765 45.78 -19.71 -4.51
CA PRO A 765 46.16 -18.35 -4.90
C PRO A 765 44.96 -17.59 -5.45
N ASN A 766 44.75 -16.35 -4.98
CA ASN A 766 43.69 -15.45 -5.43
C ASN A 766 44.15 -14.00 -5.22
N ASN A 767 43.93 -13.12 -6.22
CA ASN A 767 44.24 -11.70 -6.16
C ASN A 767 43.78 -11.01 -4.86
N LEU A 768 42.58 -11.34 -4.37
CA LEU A 768 42.05 -10.76 -3.13
C LEU A 768 42.93 -11.08 -1.91
N ILE A 769 43.45 -12.31 -1.82
CA ILE A 769 44.30 -12.74 -0.71
C ILE A 769 45.70 -12.11 -0.83
N PHE A 770 46.20 -11.86 -2.04
CA PHE A 770 47.43 -11.10 -2.25
C PHE A 770 47.27 -9.62 -1.83
N TYR A 771 46.12 -8.99 -2.07
CA TYR A 771 45.85 -7.65 -1.56
C TYR A 771 45.79 -7.61 -0.02
N THR A 772 45.13 -8.58 0.63
CA THR A 772 45.10 -8.62 2.10
C THR A 772 46.47 -8.94 2.70
N PHE A 773 47.28 -9.77 2.04
CA PHE A 773 48.68 -9.99 2.42
C PHE A 773 49.53 -8.71 2.32
N GLY A 774 49.34 -7.94 1.24
CA GLY A 774 49.97 -6.62 1.10
C GLY A 774 49.52 -5.63 2.18
N TRP A 775 48.22 -5.59 2.48
CA TRP A 775 47.69 -4.72 3.54
C TRP A 775 48.21 -5.11 4.93
N SER A 776 48.38 -6.40 5.22
CA SER A 776 48.99 -6.83 6.48
C SER A 776 50.50 -6.59 6.55
N LEU A 777 51.22 -6.59 5.42
CA LEU A 777 52.61 -6.14 5.37
C LEU A 777 52.74 -4.63 5.67
N GLU A 778 51.85 -3.80 5.12
CA GLU A 778 51.77 -2.36 5.44
C GLU A 778 51.53 -2.14 6.94
N LEU A 779 50.58 -2.87 7.52
CA LEU A 779 50.30 -2.76 8.95
C LEU A 779 51.49 -3.24 9.79
N LEU A 780 52.24 -4.24 9.33
CA LEU A 780 53.48 -4.65 9.97
C LEU A 780 54.54 -3.54 9.91
N THR A 781 54.75 -2.89 8.76
CA THR A 781 55.73 -1.79 8.64
C THR A 781 55.34 -0.59 9.50
N ILE A 782 54.05 -0.24 9.59
CA ILE A 782 53.55 0.81 10.49
C ILE A 782 53.82 0.46 11.97
N ASN A 783 53.47 -0.75 12.41
CA ASN A 783 53.63 -1.14 13.82
C ASN A 783 55.10 -1.38 14.21
N ILE A 784 55.99 -1.71 13.26
CA ILE A 784 57.43 -1.75 13.49
C ILE A 784 58.03 -0.34 13.52
N THR A 785 57.70 0.54 12.56
CA THR A 785 58.29 1.90 12.50
C THR A 785 57.91 2.75 13.71
N THR A 786 56.66 2.66 14.17
CA THR A 786 56.19 3.36 15.38
C THR A 786 56.86 2.89 16.69
N GLN A 787 57.56 1.75 16.73
CA GLN A 787 58.42 1.38 17.87
C GLN A 787 59.73 2.19 17.91
N PHE A 788 60.17 2.73 16.77
CA PHE A 788 61.41 3.52 16.67
C PHE A 788 61.12 5.02 16.62
N SER A 789 60.11 5.45 15.85
CA SER A 789 59.65 6.83 15.79
C SER A 789 58.24 6.92 15.21
N GLU A 790 57.40 7.80 15.74
CA GLU A 790 56.08 8.12 15.19
C GLU A 790 56.18 9.08 13.98
N SER A 791 57.24 8.96 13.16
CA SER A 791 57.52 9.87 12.05
C SER A 791 56.91 9.40 10.72
N LEU A 792 56.05 10.21 10.14
CA LEU A 792 55.46 9.97 8.81
C LEU A 792 56.52 9.87 7.70
N LEU A 793 57.68 10.53 7.88
CA LEU A 793 58.79 10.47 6.93
C LEU A 793 59.45 9.07 6.88
N LEU A 794 59.64 8.41 8.03
CA LEU A 794 60.17 7.05 8.07
C LEU A 794 59.21 6.07 7.38
N LEU A 795 57.91 6.18 7.67
CA LEU A 795 56.88 5.37 7.03
C LEU A 795 56.83 5.58 5.51
N ALA A 796 56.87 6.83 5.05
CA ALA A 796 56.91 7.16 3.63
C ALA A 796 58.10 6.51 2.89
N ILE A 797 59.30 6.54 3.49
CA ILE A 797 60.50 5.89 2.92
C ILE A 797 60.33 4.36 2.86
N VAL A 798 59.83 3.76 3.94
CA VAL A 798 59.59 2.31 4.01
C VAL A 798 58.59 1.86 2.95
N ASN A 799 57.53 2.62 2.70
CA ASN A 799 56.52 2.29 1.69
C ASN A 799 57.07 2.34 0.26
N ILE A 800 57.92 3.32 -0.06
CA ILE A 800 58.63 3.37 -1.35
C ILE A 800 59.53 2.13 -1.52
N ILE A 801 60.27 1.74 -0.48
CA ILE A 801 61.12 0.53 -0.49
C ILE A 801 60.25 -0.74 -0.67
N LEU A 802 59.13 -0.84 0.04
CA LEU A 802 58.20 -1.96 -0.03
C LEU A 802 57.61 -2.12 -1.44
N GLY A 803 57.26 -1.01 -2.10
CA GLY A 803 56.81 -0.98 -3.49
C GLY A 803 57.85 -1.52 -4.47
N LEU A 804 59.11 -1.07 -4.35
CA LEU A 804 60.22 -1.53 -5.19
C LEU A 804 60.54 -3.03 -4.95
N LEU A 805 60.57 -3.47 -3.69
CA LEU A 805 60.79 -4.88 -3.35
C LEU A 805 59.68 -5.78 -3.91
N LEU A 806 58.41 -5.39 -3.78
CA LEU A 806 57.30 -6.19 -4.28
C LEU A 806 57.31 -6.28 -5.82
N GLN A 807 57.76 -5.23 -6.51
CA GLN A 807 57.96 -5.23 -7.96
C GLN A 807 59.07 -6.21 -8.41
N LEU A 808 60.16 -6.34 -7.64
CA LEU A 808 61.20 -7.35 -7.87
C LEU A 808 60.68 -8.77 -7.60
N ILE A 809 59.94 -8.97 -6.51
CA ILE A 809 59.35 -10.27 -6.13
C ILE A 809 58.34 -10.73 -7.20
N GLY A 810 57.50 -9.82 -7.72
CA GLY A 810 56.56 -10.12 -8.80
C GLY A 810 57.26 -10.63 -10.07
N ARG A 811 58.36 -9.98 -10.47
CA ARG A 811 59.18 -10.42 -11.62
C ARG A 811 59.87 -11.77 -11.37
N TRP A 812 60.35 -12.02 -10.15
CA TRP A 812 60.93 -13.33 -9.78
C TRP A 812 59.87 -14.44 -9.81
N TRP A 813 58.67 -14.19 -9.29
CA TRP A 813 57.57 -15.15 -9.28
C TRP A 813 57.14 -15.53 -10.69
N GLN A 814 56.94 -14.55 -11.57
CA GLN A 814 56.58 -14.75 -12.98
C GLN A 814 57.59 -15.64 -13.72
N ARG A 815 58.90 -15.40 -13.51
CA ARG A 815 59.97 -16.23 -14.09
C ARG A 815 59.99 -17.67 -13.57
N ARG A 816 59.46 -17.92 -12.37
CA ARG A 816 59.50 -19.23 -11.71
C ARG A 816 58.29 -20.11 -12.04
N THR A 817 57.09 -19.54 -12.16
CA THR A 817 55.86 -20.33 -12.37
C THR A 817 55.49 -20.53 -13.84
N GLY A 818 55.92 -19.65 -14.76
CA GLY A 818 55.62 -19.75 -16.19
C GLY A 818 54.15 -19.53 -16.57
N GLU A 819 53.29 -19.19 -15.61
CA GLU A 819 51.87 -18.94 -15.85
C GLU A 819 51.65 -17.61 -16.59
N ARG A 820 50.96 -17.66 -17.74
CA ARG A 820 50.64 -16.47 -18.54
C ARG A 820 49.58 -15.54 -17.91
N GLN A 821 48.83 -16.01 -16.92
CA GLN A 821 47.79 -15.20 -16.25
C GLN A 821 48.38 -14.45 -15.05
N PHE A 822 48.86 -13.24 -15.30
CA PHE A 822 49.42 -12.39 -14.27
C PHE A 822 48.37 -12.06 -13.17
N LEU A 823 48.71 -12.32 -11.91
CA LEU A 823 47.93 -11.88 -10.75
C LEU A 823 47.97 -10.35 -10.66
N ARG A 824 46.92 -9.67 -11.15
CA ARG A 824 46.77 -8.21 -11.20
C ARG A 824 47.19 -7.50 -9.90
N SER A 825 47.01 -8.14 -8.74
CA SER A 825 47.47 -7.63 -7.44
C SER A 825 48.97 -7.32 -7.39
N LEU A 826 49.83 -8.13 -8.01
CA LEU A 826 51.29 -7.94 -8.02
C LEU A 826 51.75 -6.76 -8.92
N HIS A 827 50.87 -6.21 -9.76
CA HIS A 827 51.10 -4.95 -10.49
C HIS A 827 50.60 -3.73 -9.72
N ILE A 828 49.48 -3.88 -9.00
CA ILE A 828 48.76 -2.76 -8.38
C ILE A 828 49.31 -2.45 -6.98
N LEU A 829 49.73 -3.45 -6.20
CA LEU A 829 50.31 -3.24 -4.87
C LEU A 829 51.57 -2.34 -4.88
N PRO A 830 52.55 -2.48 -5.80
CA PRO A 830 53.67 -1.55 -5.89
C PRO A 830 53.23 -0.09 -6.07
N LEU A 831 52.24 0.16 -6.94
CA LEU A 831 51.67 1.49 -7.18
C LEU A 831 50.93 2.03 -5.95
N LEU A 832 50.22 1.17 -5.20
CA LEU A 832 49.54 1.57 -3.97
C LEU A 832 50.55 1.99 -2.90
N TYR A 833 51.61 1.21 -2.66
CA TYR A 833 52.67 1.59 -1.71
C TYR A 833 53.42 2.85 -2.15
N GLY A 834 53.75 2.97 -3.44
CA GLY A 834 54.37 4.17 -4.00
C GLY A 834 53.49 5.41 -3.83
N GLY A 835 52.21 5.30 -4.17
CA GLY A 835 51.21 6.35 -4.00
C GLY A 835 51.05 6.76 -2.55
N LEU A 836 50.83 5.80 -1.63
CA LEU A 836 50.74 6.07 -0.19
C LEU A 836 52.01 6.73 0.36
N GLY A 837 53.20 6.23 -0.01
CA GLY A 837 54.48 6.82 0.40
C GLY A 837 54.64 8.28 -0.04
N THR A 838 54.13 8.66 -1.22
CA THR A 838 54.09 10.08 -1.64
C THR A 838 52.97 10.87 -0.96
N ALA A 839 51.78 10.30 -0.78
CA ALA A 839 50.61 10.95 -0.21
C ALA A 839 50.78 11.30 1.28
N LEU A 840 51.45 10.44 2.06
CA LEU A 840 51.82 10.70 3.46
C LEU A 840 52.72 11.94 3.65
N ARG A 841 53.17 12.55 2.56
CA ARG A 841 54.04 13.73 2.56
C ARG A 841 53.43 14.95 1.88
N TYR A 842 52.15 14.90 1.50
CA TYR A 842 51.44 15.95 0.74
C TYR A 842 51.63 17.35 1.33
N ASP A 843 51.56 17.50 2.66
CA ASP A 843 51.70 18.79 3.34
C ASP A 843 53.17 19.24 3.57
N SER A 844 54.18 18.54 3.01
CA SER A 844 55.60 18.80 3.29
C SER A 844 56.52 18.74 2.06
N PHE A 845 57.06 19.89 1.66
CA PHE A 845 58.06 20.00 0.59
C PHE A 845 59.47 20.21 1.18
N ASN A 846 60.36 19.22 1.07
CA ASN A 846 61.76 19.29 1.53
C ASN A 846 62.70 18.43 0.67
N SER A 847 63.97 18.32 1.06
CA SER A 847 65.00 17.53 0.36
C SER A 847 64.63 16.06 0.11
N PHE A 848 63.90 15.42 1.03
CA PHE A 848 63.44 14.03 0.85
C PHE A 848 62.27 13.91 -0.14
N THR A 849 61.57 14.99 -0.47
CA THR A 849 60.41 14.96 -1.38
C THR A 849 60.83 14.55 -2.80
N GLY A 850 62.01 15.00 -3.26
CA GLY A 850 62.61 14.54 -4.52
C GLY A 850 62.90 13.03 -4.54
N PHE A 851 63.41 12.47 -3.44
CA PHE A 851 63.66 11.02 -3.33
C PHE A 851 62.37 10.19 -3.34
N THR A 852 61.30 10.64 -2.66
CA THR A 852 60.00 9.94 -2.69
C THR A 852 59.34 10.00 -4.08
N PHE A 853 59.43 11.13 -4.79
CA PHE A 853 58.93 11.21 -6.18
C PHE A 853 59.75 10.36 -7.16
N LEU A 854 61.09 10.34 -7.03
CA LEU A 854 61.95 9.48 -7.84
C LEU A 854 61.63 8.00 -7.62
N GLY A 855 61.46 7.58 -6.36
CA GLY A 855 61.08 6.22 -6.01
C GLY A 855 59.72 5.81 -6.59
N PHE A 856 58.72 6.70 -6.53
CA PHE A 856 57.42 6.46 -7.16
C PHE A 856 57.52 6.41 -8.70
N GLY A 857 58.34 7.27 -9.32
CA GLY A 857 58.62 7.23 -10.75
C GLY A 857 59.22 5.89 -11.21
N LEU A 858 60.17 5.32 -10.46
CA LEU A 858 60.73 3.99 -10.73
C LEU A 858 59.66 2.89 -10.66
N ILE A 859 58.78 2.94 -9.66
CA ILE A 859 57.64 2.01 -9.54
C ILE A 859 56.72 2.11 -10.77
N ILE A 860 56.39 3.32 -11.23
CA ILE A 860 55.55 3.56 -12.41
C ILE A 860 56.21 3.01 -13.69
N ILE A 861 57.49 3.28 -13.91
CA ILE A 861 58.25 2.78 -15.07
C ILE A 861 58.21 1.25 -15.09
N GLY A 862 58.46 0.59 -13.95
CA GLY A 862 58.41 -0.85 -13.83
C GLY A 862 57.00 -1.46 -13.97
N PHE A 863 55.94 -0.68 -13.78
CA PHE A 863 54.55 -1.11 -14.07
C PHE A 863 54.29 -1.14 -15.58
N PHE A 864 54.65 -0.07 -16.30
CA PHE A 864 54.47 -0.01 -17.76
C PHE A 864 55.34 -1.03 -18.50
N ALA A 865 56.61 -1.18 -18.11
CA ALA A 865 57.53 -2.14 -18.73
C ALA A 865 57.13 -3.62 -18.59
N ASN A 866 56.19 -3.96 -17.70
CA ASN A 866 55.67 -5.32 -17.55
C ASN A 866 54.35 -5.56 -18.32
N LYS A 867 53.81 -4.55 -19.02
CA LYS A 867 52.53 -4.61 -19.75
C LYS A 867 52.69 -4.94 -21.25
N GLU A 868 53.91 -4.88 -21.75
CA GLU A 868 54.27 -5.05 -23.17
C GLU A 868 54.77 -6.49 -23.49
N VAL A 869 54.53 -7.44 -22.58
CA VAL A 869 54.89 -8.88 -22.68
C VAL A 869 53.70 -9.74 -22.28
#